data_AF-A0AAW8E5H2-F1
#
_entry.id   AF-A0AAW8E5H2-F1
#
_cell.length_a   1.000
_cell.length_b   1.000
_cell.length_c   1.000
_cell.angle_alpha   90.00
_cell.angle_beta   90.00
_cell.angle_gamma   90.00
#
_symmetry.space_group_name_H-M   'P 1'
#
loop_
_entity.id
_entity.type
_entity.pdbx_description
1 polymer ?
#
loop_
_entity_poly.entity_id
_entity_poly.type
_entity_poly.pdbx_seq_one_letter_code
_entity_poly.pdbx_strand_id
1 'polypeptide(L)'
;MGNRSWLYLEHSLPDTEEASADEIAEANNNFPVLWQLLLADGAAGDAIDHQRVFGDAGTDNLVSDAHAALARIRQLHAFVERHPMLHTLPQIALQFEAVALHLAELIDDTPEGSAPRFSANLDELSWLGGDADGEGFIERNRRECNELWAEVRRCIDSGNHPGVDAVLGVQRFADWEAWAWEFGFGSLSHPYFDGYEAPRDERFADFEPEEEDEDDGERPDYDNHLGEDLWRFEVDGRWGVMRVVYDDDGRSQRTTVVEPAWDDIRYAGADDPRLLWISQGERSGLLHADAEAPRVLLEPQLDEVWAFEGDVATALVGDHVGLLRTDGSWLLAPSVDEVWSFVEGRVRARVGERIGYIDLQGQWTISPRFEEAEDFTPFGLAPARGDEGGWGLVRADGDWAVPPHFESLQWRHDWEGFDAKRDGKSGLLDAQGRVVIEPVYEQVDLLEEYPIEILTTEDNDPSNERGTPARPKRFAVERADGLCGLLDGQGRALVPFDYGRFETLEPLTGQERGHAMVRRDLVRVASKGGRTAKNAPWLRGIYDVAAGRELVPCRHRTLQPLAWGTQDIGWLVADPVPRSAKVEKGQLAVGVLRADGAVLHPQAYPWITAALSVADGWMAVAVRSQLCKRWSAGEPVQAARNDSGLYVWLHADGREQAHAEHMAARHAAGDLRAAYELACHLRDGEGIEADPREALRWMARAAGVRAPGDAPATASPDGLPVAMCELSKMLRWDTAGLGAEPALARAWLLHAITHGGEDDAATHAHLGYMLTEGEGGERDLEGGMRHYERAAEQNNTMALYNLGLAYKLGEPGEPDLARAIGYFRRGHEAGDTSATMQLGRTLCLHAGALAEQGQGEAQVKALYAEALYALQKVAEDGTQRQQGWACYELGWMRMQGQGAPEDAADAERWLLTGAALDDCEENLESQRACVESLAAQFYGDRESPLFDEDKAREWAQRLEALPAAAPDQPA
;
A
#
# COMPACT_ATOMS: atom_id res chain seq x y z
N MET A 1 29.85 -10.79 -11.95
CA MET A 1 29.46 -9.62 -12.76
C MET A 1 28.01 -9.86 -13.17
N GLY A 2 27.10 -8.95 -12.81
CA GLY A 2 25.64 -9.12 -12.99
C GLY A 2 25.15 -8.51 -14.31
N ASN A 3 23.98 -8.96 -14.77
CA ASN A 3 23.31 -8.50 -15.99
C ASN A 3 22.55 -7.21 -15.68
N ARG A 4 22.84 -6.12 -16.37
CA ARG A 4 22.33 -4.79 -16.04
C ARG A 4 21.06 -4.42 -16.79
N SER A 5 20.35 -3.42 -16.29
CA SER A 5 19.26 -2.74 -16.97
C SER A 5 19.37 -1.25 -16.71
N TRP A 6 18.95 -0.45 -17.69
CA TRP A 6 19.05 1.01 -17.63
C TRP A 6 17.73 1.66 -18.01
N LEU A 7 17.45 2.81 -17.40
CA LEU A 7 16.31 3.65 -17.71
C LEU A 7 16.80 5.01 -18.20
N TYR A 8 16.29 5.43 -19.35
CA TYR A 8 16.63 6.69 -20.00
C TYR A 8 15.41 7.61 -20.12
N LEU A 9 15.68 8.90 -20.17
CA LEU A 9 14.77 9.92 -20.69
C LEU A 9 15.18 10.28 -22.13
N GLU A 10 14.36 9.88 -23.10
CA GLU A 10 14.52 10.26 -24.49
C GLU A 10 13.85 11.60 -24.79
N HIS A 11 14.55 12.50 -25.49
CA HIS A 11 13.98 13.75 -26.02
C HIS A 11 14.63 14.12 -27.36
N SER A 12 13.89 14.87 -28.18
CA SER A 12 14.36 15.36 -29.48
C SER A 12 14.83 16.82 -29.38
N LEU A 13 16.02 17.12 -29.91
CA LEU A 13 16.53 18.48 -30.02
C LEU A 13 15.85 19.23 -31.19
N PRO A 14 15.49 20.53 -31.05
CA PRO A 14 14.67 21.24 -32.05
C PRO A 14 15.22 21.40 -33.47
N ASP A 15 16.45 20.96 -33.78
CA ASP A 15 17.10 21.17 -35.08
C ASP A 15 18.00 20.00 -35.56
N THR A 16 17.88 18.81 -34.95
CA THR A 16 18.65 17.60 -35.32
C THR A 16 17.73 16.37 -35.42
N GLU A 17 18.01 15.43 -36.34
CA GLU A 17 17.34 14.12 -36.38
C GLU A 17 17.88 13.15 -35.29
N GLU A 18 18.83 13.59 -34.47
CA GLU A 18 19.40 12.82 -33.36
C GLU A 18 18.54 12.99 -32.09
N ALA A 19 17.98 11.89 -31.60
CA ALA A 19 17.35 11.81 -30.29
C ALA A 19 18.43 11.72 -29.20
N SER A 20 18.33 12.56 -28.17
CA SER A 20 19.16 12.44 -26.96
C SER A 20 18.49 11.46 -26.00
N ALA A 21 19.29 10.70 -25.26
CA ALA A 21 18.83 9.79 -24.23
C ALA A 21 19.71 10.01 -22.99
N ASP A 22 19.13 10.60 -21.96
CA ASP A 22 19.82 10.86 -20.69
C ASP A 22 19.55 9.69 -19.74
N GLU A 23 20.59 9.07 -19.19
CA GLU A 23 20.43 8.00 -18.20
C GLU A 23 19.91 8.60 -16.90
N ILE A 24 18.82 8.03 -16.37
CA ILE A 24 18.19 8.49 -15.14
C ILE A 24 18.11 7.41 -14.06
N ALA A 25 18.44 6.15 -14.38
CA ALA A 25 18.52 5.07 -13.41
C ALA A 25 19.25 3.82 -13.95
N GLU A 26 19.93 3.08 -13.07
CA GLU A 26 20.53 1.76 -13.37
C GLU A 26 20.17 0.68 -12.33
N ALA A 27 20.02 -0.58 -12.76
CA ALA A 27 19.73 -1.70 -11.86
C ALA A 27 20.46 -3.00 -12.26
N ASN A 28 20.96 -3.73 -11.26
CA ASN A 28 21.71 -4.97 -11.44
C ASN A 28 20.86 -6.22 -11.20
N ASN A 29 20.82 -7.14 -12.16
CA ASN A 29 20.09 -8.42 -12.13
C ASN A 29 18.58 -8.30 -11.84
N ASN A 30 17.97 -7.14 -12.12
CA ASN A 30 16.57 -6.90 -11.81
C ASN A 30 15.94 -5.96 -12.85
N PHE A 31 14.61 -6.04 -13.00
CA PHE A 31 13.80 -5.02 -13.68
C PHE A 31 12.82 -4.42 -12.65
N PRO A 32 13.16 -3.28 -12.02
CA PRO A 32 12.46 -2.79 -10.84
C PRO A 32 10.95 -2.51 -11.04
N VAL A 33 10.15 -2.72 -10.00
CA VAL A 33 8.68 -2.53 -10.03
C VAL A 33 8.30 -1.08 -10.39
N LEU A 34 9.04 -0.09 -9.87
CA LEU A 34 8.84 1.33 -10.21
C LEU A 34 9.01 1.57 -11.70
N TRP A 35 10.01 0.96 -12.33
CA TRP A 35 10.26 1.11 -13.76
C TRP A 35 9.16 0.45 -14.59
N GLN A 36 8.69 -0.73 -14.17
CA GLN A 36 7.54 -1.39 -14.78
C GLN A 36 6.28 -0.52 -14.72
N LEU A 37 6.06 0.15 -13.58
CA LEU A 37 4.97 1.11 -13.43
C LEU A 37 5.16 2.30 -14.35
N LEU A 38 6.37 2.85 -14.48
CA LEU A 38 6.71 3.96 -15.38
C LEU A 38 6.50 3.60 -16.86
N LEU A 39 6.74 2.36 -17.24
CA LEU A 39 6.71 1.88 -18.62
C LEU A 39 5.37 1.26 -19.04
N ALA A 40 4.40 1.20 -18.12
CA ALA A 40 3.04 0.78 -18.43
C ALA A 40 2.39 1.65 -19.53
N ASP A 41 1.49 1.04 -20.28
CA ASP A 41 0.89 1.54 -21.52
C ASP A 41 1.93 1.88 -22.62
N GLY A 42 3.15 1.38 -22.47
CA GLY A 42 4.27 1.55 -23.40
C GLY A 42 4.24 0.63 -24.62
N ALA A 43 5.26 0.79 -25.46
CA ALA A 43 5.48 0.04 -26.69
C ALA A 43 6.96 -0.33 -26.87
N ALA A 44 7.27 -1.18 -27.84
CA ALA A 44 8.65 -1.36 -28.28
C ALA A 44 9.17 -0.05 -28.89
N GLY A 45 10.40 0.32 -28.54
CA GLY A 45 11.12 1.49 -29.02
C GLY A 45 12.46 1.11 -29.62
N ASP A 46 13.10 2.08 -30.26
CA ASP A 46 14.40 1.87 -30.87
C ASP A 46 15.44 1.51 -29.80
N ALA A 47 16.31 0.56 -30.12
CA ALA A 47 17.35 0.14 -29.19
C ALA A 47 18.36 1.27 -28.95
N ILE A 48 18.71 1.48 -27.68
CA ILE A 48 19.73 2.43 -27.25
C ILE A 48 21.02 1.64 -27.00
N ASP A 49 22.03 1.80 -27.85
CA ASP A 49 23.18 0.88 -27.93
C ASP A 49 24.48 1.38 -27.27
N HIS A 50 24.47 2.58 -26.67
CA HIS A 50 25.68 3.23 -26.14
C HIS A 50 26.29 2.58 -24.88
N GLN A 51 25.56 1.70 -24.17
CA GLN A 51 26.03 0.99 -22.96
C GLN A 51 26.09 -0.54 -23.09
N ARG A 52 26.12 -1.08 -24.32
CA ARG A 52 26.19 -2.53 -24.55
C ARG A 52 27.56 -3.10 -24.19
N VAL A 53 27.66 -3.81 -23.06
CA VAL A 53 28.90 -4.48 -22.62
C VAL A 53 29.04 -5.87 -23.24
N PHE A 54 27.92 -6.57 -23.44
CA PHE A 54 27.84 -7.87 -24.11
C PHE A 54 27.12 -7.69 -25.46
N GLY A 55 27.56 -8.41 -26.51
CA GLY A 55 27.08 -8.18 -27.88
C GLY A 55 25.56 -8.19 -28.05
N ASP A 56 25.09 -7.52 -29.12
CA ASP A 56 23.68 -7.26 -29.44
C ASP A 56 22.78 -8.50 -29.32
N ALA A 57 21.86 -8.50 -28.35
CA ALA A 57 20.83 -9.55 -28.24
C ALA A 57 19.64 -9.30 -29.20
N GLY A 58 19.62 -8.15 -29.90
CA GLY A 58 18.57 -7.76 -30.81
C GLY A 58 17.27 -7.39 -30.09
N THR A 59 17.37 -6.89 -28.87
CA THR A 59 16.23 -6.53 -28.02
C THR A 59 15.87 -5.06 -28.22
N ASP A 60 14.63 -4.78 -28.61
CA ASP A 60 14.09 -3.41 -28.64
C ASP A 60 14.02 -2.84 -27.21
N ASN A 61 13.99 -1.51 -27.06
CA ASN A 61 13.71 -0.92 -25.76
C ASN A 61 12.22 -1.00 -25.43
N LEU A 62 11.87 -0.94 -24.14
CA LEU A 62 10.49 -0.70 -23.72
C LEU A 62 10.31 0.78 -23.43
N VAL A 63 9.44 1.47 -24.19
CA VAL A 63 9.26 2.93 -24.11
C VAL A 63 7.84 3.32 -23.68
N SER A 64 7.71 4.41 -22.92
CA SER A 64 6.43 4.99 -22.53
C SER A 64 6.48 6.53 -22.54
N ASP A 65 5.36 7.18 -22.84
CA ASP A 65 5.24 8.64 -22.82
C ASP A 65 5.53 9.18 -21.40
N ALA A 66 6.45 10.14 -21.29
CA ALA A 66 6.94 10.59 -19.98
C ALA A 66 5.84 11.31 -19.18
N HIS A 67 4.92 12.02 -19.84
CA HIS A 67 3.81 12.70 -19.16
C HIS A 67 2.76 11.71 -18.66
N ALA A 68 2.43 10.69 -19.44
CA ALA A 68 1.60 9.59 -19.01
C ALA A 68 2.23 8.86 -17.82
N ALA A 69 3.55 8.70 -17.85
CA ALA A 69 4.27 8.08 -16.75
C ALA A 69 4.23 8.87 -15.46
N LEU A 70 4.51 10.16 -15.55
CA LEU A 70 4.37 11.09 -14.43
C LEU A 70 2.94 11.10 -13.88
N ALA A 71 1.91 11.04 -14.74
CA ALA A 71 0.52 10.98 -14.31
C ALA A 71 0.21 9.71 -13.49
N ARG A 72 0.75 8.54 -13.89
CA ARG A 72 0.61 7.29 -13.13
C ARG A 72 1.26 7.38 -11.75
N ILE A 73 2.49 7.90 -11.68
CA ILE A 73 3.18 8.10 -10.40
C ILE A 73 2.45 9.11 -9.51
N ARG A 74 1.96 10.23 -10.06
CA ARG A 74 1.15 11.20 -9.31
C ARG A 74 -0.15 10.60 -8.79
N GLN A 75 -0.82 9.75 -9.58
CA GLN A 75 -2.03 9.05 -9.15
C GLN A 75 -1.72 8.10 -7.99
N LEU A 76 -0.60 7.36 -8.08
CA LEU A 76 -0.15 6.47 -7.01
C LEU A 76 0.24 7.26 -5.75
N HIS A 77 1.02 8.34 -5.89
CA HIS A 77 1.39 9.23 -4.79
C HIS A 77 0.15 9.81 -4.07
N ALA A 78 -0.81 10.35 -4.82
CA ALA A 78 -2.04 10.91 -4.24
C ALA A 78 -2.87 9.85 -3.48
N PHE A 79 -2.82 8.59 -3.91
CA PHE A 79 -3.42 7.47 -3.19
C PHE A 79 -2.62 7.12 -1.93
N VAL A 80 -1.29 7.01 -2.03
CA VAL A 80 -0.37 6.75 -0.89
C VAL A 80 -0.52 7.82 0.19
N GLU A 81 -0.62 9.09 -0.18
CA GLU A 81 -0.74 10.24 0.74
C GLU A 81 -2.07 10.22 1.51
N ARG A 82 -3.18 9.90 0.84
CA ARG A 82 -4.53 9.89 1.45
C ARG A 82 -4.82 8.64 2.25
N HIS A 83 -4.06 7.58 2.01
CA HIS A 83 -4.27 6.27 2.60
C HIS A 83 -2.98 5.82 3.28
N PRO A 84 -2.77 6.22 4.56
CA PRO A 84 -1.52 5.99 5.32
C PRO A 84 -1.22 4.52 5.63
N MET A 85 -1.84 3.59 4.90
CA MET A 85 -1.51 2.17 4.90
C MET A 85 -0.39 1.83 3.92
N LEU A 86 -0.13 2.66 2.89
CA LEU A 86 1.03 2.48 2.00
C LEU A 86 2.36 2.87 2.64
N HIS A 87 2.38 3.21 3.94
CA HIS A 87 3.54 3.09 4.82
C HIS A 87 3.20 3.35 6.29
N THR A 88 3.79 2.53 7.17
CA THR A 88 3.92 2.82 8.61
C THR A 88 4.97 3.91 8.92
N LEU A 89 5.50 4.58 7.88
CA LEU A 89 6.64 5.51 7.89
C LEU A 89 6.40 6.65 6.87
N PRO A 90 5.99 7.87 7.30
CA PRO A 90 5.68 9.02 6.44
C PRO A 90 6.66 9.28 5.29
N GLN A 91 7.92 8.86 5.46
CA GLN A 91 9.02 8.95 4.52
C GLN A 91 8.72 8.30 3.17
N ILE A 92 7.87 7.27 3.07
CA ILE A 92 7.55 6.66 1.77
C ILE A 92 6.60 7.51 0.94
N ALA A 93 5.65 8.23 1.55
CA ALA A 93 4.92 9.27 0.83
C ALA A 93 5.92 10.31 0.29
N LEU A 94 6.91 10.70 1.10
CA LEU A 94 7.96 11.63 0.66
C LEU A 94 8.80 11.06 -0.49
N GLN A 95 9.09 9.75 -0.52
CA GLN A 95 9.79 9.12 -1.64
C GLN A 95 8.95 9.13 -2.93
N PHE A 96 7.65 8.81 -2.86
CA PHE A 96 6.77 8.93 -4.03
C PHE A 96 6.56 10.39 -4.48
N GLU A 97 6.52 11.33 -3.54
CA GLU A 97 6.50 12.78 -3.81
C GLU A 97 7.79 13.20 -4.52
N ALA A 98 8.95 12.78 -4.00
CA ALA A 98 10.28 13.05 -4.55
C ALA A 98 10.42 12.52 -5.97
N VAL A 99 10.04 11.26 -6.23
CA VAL A 99 10.06 10.69 -7.58
C VAL A 99 9.16 11.49 -8.52
N ALA A 100 7.96 11.88 -8.08
CA ALA A 100 7.05 12.68 -8.91
C ALA A 100 7.60 14.09 -9.22
N LEU A 101 8.38 14.68 -8.31
CA LEU A 101 9.02 15.98 -8.51
C LEU A 101 10.24 15.87 -9.41
N HIS A 102 11.15 14.94 -9.13
CA HIS A 102 12.35 14.69 -9.93
C HIS A 102 12.00 14.36 -11.39
N LEU A 103 11.03 13.48 -11.63
CA LEU A 103 10.57 13.16 -12.99
C LEU A 103 9.92 14.38 -13.67
N ALA A 104 9.28 15.28 -12.91
CA ALA A 104 8.71 16.50 -13.48
C ALA A 104 9.81 17.49 -13.88
N GLU A 105 10.85 17.67 -13.06
CA GLU A 105 12.01 18.51 -13.38
C GLU A 105 12.71 18.00 -14.64
N LEU A 106 13.00 16.70 -14.70
CA LEU A 106 13.58 16.05 -15.87
C LEU A 106 12.76 16.30 -17.15
N ILE A 107 11.43 16.21 -17.07
CA ILE A 107 10.54 16.47 -18.21
C ILE A 107 10.52 17.97 -18.58
N ASP A 108 10.47 18.85 -17.59
CA ASP A 108 10.40 20.31 -17.79
C ASP A 108 11.72 20.87 -18.36
N ASP A 109 12.86 20.23 -18.10
CA ASP A 109 14.17 20.58 -18.63
C ASP A 109 14.36 20.14 -20.10
N THR A 110 13.46 19.30 -20.63
CA THR A 110 13.51 18.93 -22.05
C THR A 110 13.13 20.08 -22.97
N PRO A 111 13.67 20.15 -24.22
CA PRO A 111 13.34 21.21 -25.15
C PRO A 111 11.83 21.29 -25.44
N GLU A 112 11.30 22.52 -25.57
CA GLU A 112 9.88 22.74 -25.84
C GLU A 112 9.45 22.06 -27.15
N GLY A 113 8.51 21.12 -27.07
CA GLY A 113 8.01 20.35 -28.22
C GLY A 113 8.74 19.02 -28.50
N SER A 114 9.67 18.59 -27.65
CA SER A 114 10.49 17.37 -27.80
C SER A 114 9.77 16.03 -27.58
N ALA A 115 8.53 16.05 -27.06
CA ALA A 115 7.70 14.88 -26.76
C ALA A 115 8.45 13.78 -25.98
N PRO A 116 8.87 14.05 -24.72
CA PRO A 116 9.77 13.18 -23.98
C PRO A 116 9.18 11.81 -23.64
N ARG A 117 10.03 10.79 -23.61
CA ARG A 117 9.65 9.39 -23.32
C ARG A 117 10.63 8.74 -22.34
N PHE A 118 10.14 7.89 -21.45
CA PHE A 118 11.00 7.00 -20.69
C PHE A 118 11.26 5.70 -21.47
N SER A 119 12.50 5.21 -21.42
CA SER A 119 12.98 4.09 -22.23
C SER A 119 13.83 3.15 -21.40
N ALA A 120 13.44 1.89 -21.27
CA ALA A 120 14.28 0.89 -20.62
C ALA A 120 15.04 0.05 -21.63
N ASN A 121 16.35 -0.01 -21.45
CA ASN A 121 17.22 -0.98 -22.09
C ASN A 121 17.30 -2.24 -21.22
N LEU A 122 16.76 -3.35 -21.72
CA LEU A 122 16.72 -4.65 -21.06
C LEU A 122 17.54 -5.71 -21.80
N ASP A 123 18.46 -5.29 -22.68
CA ASP A 123 19.18 -6.17 -23.61
C ASP A 123 20.02 -7.21 -22.85
N GLU A 124 20.78 -6.81 -21.83
CA GLU A 124 21.55 -7.76 -20.99
C GLU A 124 20.65 -8.68 -20.15
N LEU A 125 19.50 -8.18 -19.70
CA LEU A 125 18.54 -8.96 -18.91
C LEU A 125 17.86 -10.05 -19.75
N SER A 126 17.67 -9.81 -21.05
CA SER A 126 17.03 -10.75 -21.99
C SER A 126 17.75 -12.11 -22.05
N TRP A 127 19.07 -12.14 -21.83
CA TRP A 127 19.89 -13.35 -21.83
C TRP A 127 19.51 -14.34 -20.71
N LEU A 128 18.83 -13.90 -19.64
CA LEU A 128 18.35 -14.75 -18.55
C LEU A 128 16.98 -15.38 -18.83
N GLY A 129 16.22 -14.86 -19.80
CA GLY A 129 14.80 -15.15 -19.98
C GLY A 129 14.45 -16.53 -20.54
N GLY A 130 15.43 -17.30 -21.04
CA GLY A 130 15.20 -18.61 -21.66
C GLY A 130 14.37 -18.58 -22.95
N ASP A 131 14.09 -17.39 -23.49
CA ASP A 131 13.36 -17.16 -24.73
C ASP A 131 14.27 -17.21 -25.95
N ALA A 132 13.70 -17.57 -27.11
CA ALA A 132 14.47 -17.83 -28.32
C ALA A 132 14.77 -16.58 -29.17
N ASP A 133 14.11 -15.44 -28.91
CA ASP A 133 14.32 -14.14 -29.58
C ASP A 133 13.99 -12.94 -28.66
N GLY A 134 14.69 -11.82 -28.87
CA GLY A 134 14.58 -10.59 -28.05
C GLY A 134 13.23 -9.86 -28.18
N GLU A 135 12.58 -9.93 -29.35
CA GLU A 135 11.24 -9.36 -29.58
C GLU A 135 10.19 -10.00 -28.66
N GLY A 136 10.24 -11.33 -28.48
CA GLY A 136 9.36 -12.06 -27.57
C GLY A 136 9.59 -11.74 -26.09
N PHE A 137 10.80 -11.32 -25.71
CA PHE A 137 11.13 -10.90 -24.35
C PHE A 137 10.51 -9.54 -24.02
N ILE A 138 10.61 -8.56 -24.92
CA ILE A 138 10.06 -7.21 -24.72
C ILE A 138 8.54 -7.20 -24.70
N GLU A 139 7.90 -7.94 -25.61
CA GLU A 139 6.43 -8.03 -25.62
C GLU A 139 5.87 -8.65 -24.33
N ARG A 140 6.63 -9.56 -23.69
CA ARG A 140 6.25 -10.15 -22.41
C ARG A 140 6.39 -9.17 -21.26
N ASN A 141 7.54 -8.49 -21.14
CA ASN A 141 7.76 -7.46 -20.13
C ASN A 141 6.73 -6.31 -20.28
N ARG A 142 6.41 -5.90 -21.52
CA ARG A 142 5.36 -4.92 -21.80
C ARG A 142 4.00 -5.37 -21.27
N ARG A 143 3.64 -6.64 -21.46
CA ARG A 143 2.39 -7.21 -20.93
C ARG A 143 2.37 -7.21 -19.42
N GLU A 144 3.48 -7.59 -18.79
CA GLU A 144 3.63 -7.60 -17.33
C GLU A 144 3.50 -6.19 -16.74
N CYS A 145 4.14 -5.19 -17.36
CA CYS A 145 3.98 -3.77 -16.98
C CYS A 145 2.52 -3.31 -17.06
N ASN A 146 1.82 -3.68 -18.13
CA ASN A 146 0.41 -3.32 -18.33
C ASN A 146 -0.52 -4.02 -17.33
N GLU A 147 -0.27 -5.30 -17.04
CA GLU A 147 -1.03 -6.07 -16.06
C GLU A 147 -0.82 -5.51 -14.65
N LEU A 148 0.44 -5.20 -14.29
CA LEU A 148 0.82 -4.57 -13.02
C LEU A 148 0.09 -3.25 -12.83
N TRP A 149 0.18 -2.32 -13.81
CA TRP A 149 -0.52 -1.04 -13.71
C TRP A 149 -2.04 -1.18 -13.68
N ALA A 150 -2.61 -2.09 -14.47
CA ALA A 150 -4.05 -2.34 -14.45
C ALA A 150 -4.52 -2.87 -13.10
N GLU A 151 -3.70 -3.66 -12.41
CA GLU A 151 -3.98 -4.14 -11.06
C GLU A 151 -3.84 -3.05 -10.00
N VAL A 152 -2.78 -2.24 -10.05
CA VAL A 152 -2.61 -1.05 -9.19
C VAL A 152 -3.80 -0.11 -9.35
N ARG A 153 -4.16 0.26 -10.58
CA ARG A 153 -5.30 1.14 -10.87
C ARG A 153 -6.62 0.57 -10.36
N ARG A 154 -6.88 -0.73 -10.56
CA ARG A 154 -8.10 -1.39 -10.04
C ARG A 154 -8.16 -1.31 -8.51
N CYS A 155 -7.02 -1.45 -7.84
CA CYS A 155 -6.94 -1.32 -6.39
C CYS A 155 -7.15 0.14 -5.94
N ILE A 156 -6.57 1.11 -6.65
CA ILE A 156 -6.79 2.54 -6.42
C ILE A 156 -8.28 2.90 -6.58
N ASP A 157 -8.90 2.53 -7.71
CA ASP A 157 -10.28 2.85 -8.06
C ASP A 157 -11.30 2.22 -7.10
N SER A 158 -10.95 1.06 -6.52
CA SER A 158 -11.80 0.36 -5.54
C SER A 158 -11.50 0.72 -4.08
N GLY A 159 -10.52 1.58 -3.80
CA GLY A 159 -10.07 1.87 -2.44
C GLY A 159 -9.44 0.66 -1.73
N ASN A 160 -8.94 -0.32 -2.46
CA ASN A 160 -8.33 -1.54 -1.92
C ASN A 160 -6.85 -1.33 -1.57
N HIS A 161 -6.58 -0.65 -0.45
CA HIS A 161 -5.21 -0.33 -0.01
C HIS A 161 -4.31 -1.57 0.20
N PRO A 162 -4.75 -2.66 0.87
CA PRO A 162 -3.95 -3.88 0.99
C PRO A 162 -3.64 -4.54 -0.37
N GLY A 163 -4.52 -4.34 -1.35
CA GLY A 163 -4.28 -4.75 -2.73
C GLY A 163 -3.11 -3.99 -3.36
N VAL A 164 -3.03 -2.67 -3.16
CA VAL A 164 -1.88 -1.88 -3.63
C VAL A 164 -0.60 -2.31 -2.91
N ASP A 165 -0.62 -2.49 -1.58
CA ASP A 165 0.56 -2.96 -0.83
C ASP A 165 1.07 -4.32 -1.34
N ALA A 166 0.16 -5.26 -1.59
CA ALA A 166 0.51 -6.58 -2.11
C ALA A 166 1.12 -6.52 -3.51
N VAL A 167 0.59 -5.64 -4.38
CA VAL A 167 1.06 -5.45 -5.77
C VAL A 167 2.40 -4.74 -5.81
N LEU A 168 2.66 -3.79 -4.89
CA LEU A 168 3.95 -3.10 -4.78
C LEU A 168 4.99 -3.89 -3.95
N GLY A 169 4.65 -5.10 -3.48
CA GLY A 169 5.59 -5.96 -2.74
C GLY A 169 5.85 -5.53 -1.30
N VAL A 170 5.01 -4.67 -0.71
CA VAL A 170 5.18 -4.13 0.65
C VAL A 170 4.69 -5.16 1.68
N GLN A 171 5.45 -6.25 1.91
CA GLN A 171 5.00 -7.36 2.77
C GLN A 171 5.65 -7.42 4.16
N ARG A 172 6.88 -6.91 4.35
CA ARG A 172 7.56 -6.83 5.67
C ARG A 172 8.58 -5.68 5.70
N PHE A 173 8.39 -4.72 6.60
CA PHE A 173 9.24 -3.52 6.75
C PHE A 173 10.59 -3.73 7.46
N ALA A 174 10.94 -4.97 7.83
CA ALA A 174 12.19 -5.24 8.53
C ALA A 174 13.43 -5.02 7.63
N ASP A 175 13.26 -5.13 6.31
CA ASP A 175 14.33 -5.07 5.30
C ASP A 175 14.00 -4.00 4.24
N TRP A 176 13.79 -2.76 4.67
CA TRP A 176 13.37 -1.66 3.79
C TRP A 176 14.41 -1.38 2.68
N GLU A 177 15.72 -1.52 2.97
CA GLU A 177 16.81 -1.34 2.00
C GLU A 177 16.66 -2.31 0.83
N ALA A 178 16.45 -3.60 1.14
CA ALA A 178 16.26 -4.63 0.13
C ALA A 178 15.01 -4.36 -0.72
N TRP A 179 13.89 -3.99 -0.08
CA TRP A 179 12.67 -3.64 -0.82
C TRP A 179 12.85 -2.38 -1.67
N ALA A 180 13.52 -1.33 -1.18
CA ALA A 180 13.72 -0.09 -1.93
C ALA A 180 14.58 -0.31 -3.19
N TRP A 181 15.57 -1.20 -3.11
CA TRP A 181 16.36 -1.67 -4.25
C TRP A 181 15.54 -2.55 -5.21
N GLU A 182 14.75 -3.50 -4.70
CA GLU A 182 13.89 -4.35 -5.53
C GLU A 182 12.76 -3.55 -6.22
N PHE A 183 12.22 -2.56 -5.51
CA PHE A 183 11.17 -1.67 -6.00
C PHE A 183 11.71 -0.65 -7.00
N GLY A 184 12.90 -0.08 -6.75
CA GLY A 184 13.59 0.83 -7.68
C GLY A 184 13.70 2.28 -7.25
N PHE A 185 13.60 2.59 -5.94
CA PHE A 185 13.95 3.95 -5.46
C PHE A 185 15.46 4.17 -5.49
N GLY A 186 16.22 3.22 -4.94
CA GLY A 186 17.68 3.30 -4.83
C GLY A 186 18.45 3.20 -6.15
N SER A 187 17.74 3.03 -7.28
CA SER A 187 18.34 2.99 -8.61
C SER A 187 18.32 4.33 -9.35
N LEU A 188 17.62 5.35 -8.85
CA LEU A 188 17.49 6.65 -9.52
C LEU A 188 18.78 7.48 -9.39
N SER A 189 19.22 8.05 -10.51
CA SER A 189 20.45 8.83 -10.64
C SER A 189 20.30 10.26 -10.07
N HIS A 190 19.99 10.37 -8.78
CA HIS A 190 19.92 11.65 -8.07
C HIS A 190 20.32 11.49 -6.59
N PRO A 191 21.11 12.40 -5.98
CA PRO A 191 21.65 12.23 -4.62
C PRO A 191 20.61 12.05 -3.50
N TYR A 192 19.38 12.55 -3.73
CA TYR A 192 18.26 12.32 -2.82
C TYR A 192 17.93 10.82 -2.63
N PHE A 193 18.14 9.99 -3.67
CA PHE A 193 17.79 8.57 -3.70
C PHE A 193 18.98 7.62 -3.45
N ASP A 194 20.07 8.10 -2.85
CA ASP A 194 21.26 7.27 -2.58
C ASP A 194 20.90 5.94 -1.89
N GLY A 195 21.15 4.83 -2.59
CA GLY A 195 20.77 3.47 -2.20
C GLY A 195 21.51 2.93 -0.97
N TYR A 196 22.44 3.69 -0.39
CA TYR A 196 23.10 3.38 0.89
C TYR A 196 22.51 4.10 2.10
N GLU A 197 21.54 5.01 1.92
CA GLU A 197 20.97 5.83 3.00
C GLU A 197 19.50 5.53 3.28
N ALA A 198 19.09 5.65 4.55
CA ALA A 198 17.70 5.48 4.98
C ALA A 198 16.74 6.47 4.29
N PRO A 199 15.43 6.13 4.15
CA PRO A 199 14.45 7.03 3.56
C PRO A 199 14.47 8.37 4.28
N ARG A 200 14.69 9.43 3.53
CA ARG A 200 14.89 10.76 4.09
C ARG A 200 13.62 11.26 4.78
N ASP A 201 13.81 11.89 5.92
CA ASP A 201 12.77 12.63 6.66
C ASP A 201 12.53 14.03 6.05
N GLU A 202 13.45 14.50 5.21
CA GLU A 202 13.40 15.78 4.51
C GLU A 202 12.66 15.66 3.17
N ARG A 203 11.94 16.73 2.77
CA ARG A 203 11.26 16.79 1.48
C ARG A 203 12.27 17.03 0.37
N PHE A 204 11.99 16.48 -0.81
CA PHE A 204 12.82 16.68 -2.01
C PHE A 204 13.10 18.16 -2.32
N ALA A 205 12.09 19.02 -2.20
CA ALA A 205 12.24 20.46 -2.46
C ALA A 205 13.11 21.21 -1.43
N ASP A 206 13.35 20.61 -0.26
CA ASP A 206 14.15 21.19 0.81
C ASP A 206 15.59 20.61 0.84
N PHE A 207 15.88 19.61 0.01
CA PHE A 207 17.16 18.91 -0.03
C PHE A 207 18.23 19.74 -0.76
N GLU A 208 19.35 20.00 -0.08
CA GLU A 208 20.54 20.65 -0.65
C GLU A 208 21.66 19.60 -0.82
N PRO A 209 22.07 19.23 -2.06
CA PRO A 209 23.18 18.32 -2.26
C PRO A 209 24.49 18.98 -1.79
N GLU A 210 25.39 18.19 -1.18
CA GLU A 210 26.76 18.66 -0.92
C GLU A 210 27.44 18.94 -2.28
N GLU A 211 27.90 20.18 -2.51
CA GLU A 211 28.46 20.63 -3.80
C GLU A 211 29.63 19.73 -4.24
N GLU A 212 29.45 18.94 -5.31
CA GLU A 212 30.55 18.44 -6.12
C GLU A 212 30.86 19.50 -7.20
N ASP A 213 32.10 19.98 -7.21
CA ASP A 213 32.59 20.98 -8.15
C ASP A 213 32.42 20.53 -9.63
N GLU A 214 31.38 21.02 -10.31
CA GLU A 214 31.18 20.87 -11.75
C GLU A 214 32.16 21.78 -12.54
N ASP A 215 32.98 21.21 -13.43
CA ASP A 215 33.76 22.00 -14.41
C ASP A 215 33.88 21.29 -15.79
N ASP A 216 33.10 21.83 -16.72
CA ASP A 216 33.26 22.08 -18.15
C ASP A 216 34.37 21.35 -18.97
N GLY A 217 33.94 20.51 -19.92
CA GLY A 217 34.27 20.72 -21.35
C GLY A 217 35.46 20.03 -22.03
N GLU A 218 36.46 19.44 -21.34
CA GLU A 218 37.56 18.67 -21.99
C GLU A 218 38.08 17.49 -21.14
N ARG A 219 37.21 16.76 -20.44
CA ARG A 219 37.61 15.53 -19.74
C ARG A 219 37.78 14.37 -20.74
N PRO A 220 38.91 13.64 -20.73
CA PRO A 220 39.06 12.44 -21.54
C PRO A 220 38.02 11.37 -21.11
N ASP A 221 37.64 10.54 -22.07
CA ASP A 221 36.61 9.51 -21.96
C ASP A 221 36.85 8.55 -20.78
N TYR A 222 35.90 8.49 -19.83
CA TYR A 222 36.02 7.75 -18.56
C TYR A 222 36.47 6.29 -18.75
N ASP A 223 36.13 5.67 -19.88
CA ASP A 223 36.53 4.30 -20.25
C ASP A 223 38.04 4.10 -20.48
N ASN A 224 38.80 5.20 -20.55
CA ASN A 224 40.24 5.20 -20.72
C ASN A 224 41.00 5.62 -19.47
N HIS A 225 40.30 5.89 -18.36
CA HIS A 225 40.92 6.19 -17.08
C HIS A 225 41.49 4.92 -16.44
N LEU A 226 42.73 5.00 -15.96
CA LEU A 226 43.44 3.87 -15.32
C LEU A 226 43.65 4.08 -13.82
N GLY A 227 43.13 5.17 -13.24
CA GLY A 227 43.37 5.60 -11.86
C GLY A 227 44.23 6.87 -11.77
N GLU A 228 43.96 7.70 -10.75
CA GLU A 228 44.60 9.01 -10.54
C GLU A 228 44.65 9.89 -11.81
N ASP A 229 45.84 10.25 -12.26
CA ASP A 229 46.09 11.08 -13.44
C ASP A 229 46.54 10.26 -14.65
N LEU A 230 46.40 8.93 -14.62
CA LEU A 230 46.81 8.02 -15.69
C LEU A 230 45.65 7.65 -16.61
N TRP A 231 45.92 7.70 -17.91
CA TRP A 231 44.96 7.42 -18.97
C TRP A 231 45.61 6.55 -20.03
N ARG A 232 44.90 5.53 -20.53
CA ARG A 232 45.35 4.79 -21.70
C ARG A 232 45.01 5.55 -22.99
N PHE A 233 45.83 5.36 -24.01
CA PHE A 233 45.58 5.90 -25.34
C PHE A 233 46.08 4.96 -26.43
N GLU A 234 45.42 5.00 -27.58
CA GLU A 234 45.72 4.11 -28.70
C GLU A 234 46.39 4.87 -29.86
N VAL A 235 47.43 4.26 -30.43
CA VAL A 235 48.04 4.69 -31.70
C VAL A 235 48.27 3.46 -32.57
N ASP A 236 47.70 3.45 -33.78
CA ASP A 236 47.86 2.38 -34.79
C ASP A 236 47.56 0.95 -34.26
N GLY A 237 46.51 0.78 -33.44
CA GLY A 237 46.15 -0.55 -32.90
C GLY A 237 46.96 -0.99 -31.68
N ARG A 238 47.74 -0.08 -31.08
CA ARG A 238 48.56 -0.35 -29.89
C ARG A 238 48.23 0.64 -28.78
N TRP A 239 48.15 0.13 -27.56
CA TRP A 239 47.89 0.92 -26.37
C TRP A 239 49.19 1.39 -25.70
N GLY A 240 49.17 2.64 -25.25
CA GLY A 240 50.15 3.29 -24.38
C GLY A 240 49.45 3.97 -23.20
N VAL A 241 50.23 4.61 -22.33
CA VAL A 241 49.73 5.31 -21.13
C VAL A 241 50.21 6.76 -21.17
N MET A 242 49.32 7.70 -20.94
CA MET A 242 49.63 9.11 -20.73
C MET A 242 49.22 9.56 -19.34
N ARG A 243 49.87 10.61 -18.87
CA ARG A 243 49.49 11.37 -17.68
C ARG A 243 48.76 12.63 -18.11
N VAL A 244 47.61 12.89 -17.52
CA VAL A 244 46.80 14.09 -17.78
C VAL A 244 46.68 14.86 -16.47
N VAL A 245 47.40 15.99 -16.38
CA VAL A 245 47.34 16.88 -15.20
C VAL A 245 46.61 18.15 -15.60
N TYR A 246 45.66 18.57 -14.78
CA TYR A 246 44.93 19.82 -14.97
C TYR A 246 45.64 20.94 -14.19
N ASP A 247 45.82 22.10 -14.82
CA ASP A 247 46.26 23.30 -14.11
C ASP A 247 45.10 23.98 -13.36
N ASP A 248 45.41 24.97 -12.52
CA ASP A 248 44.42 25.75 -11.74
C ASP A 248 43.36 26.45 -12.64
N ASP A 249 43.59 26.54 -13.95
CA ASP A 249 42.70 27.13 -14.95
C ASP A 249 41.90 26.06 -15.74
N GLY A 250 41.91 24.79 -15.29
CA GLY A 250 41.17 23.68 -15.90
C GLY A 250 41.77 23.12 -17.19
N ARG A 251 42.98 23.56 -17.60
CA ARG A 251 43.61 23.09 -18.84
C ARG A 251 44.40 21.82 -18.62
N SER A 252 44.18 20.83 -19.49
CA SER A 252 44.88 19.55 -19.42
C SER A 252 46.27 19.62 -20.08
N GLN A 253 47.31 19.24 -19.32
CA GLN A 253 48.64 18.93 -19.84
C GLN A 253 48.81 17.42 -19.96
N ARG A 254 48.98 16.93 -21.20
CA ARG A 254 49.12 15.50 -21.51
C ARG A 254 50.58 15.13 -21.75
N THR A 255 51.08 14.12 -21.05
CA THR A 255 52.46 13.61 -21.19
C THR A 255 52.44 12.09 -21.37
N THR A 256 52.99 11.58 -22.47
CA THR A 256 53.15 10.13 -22.65
C THR A 256 54.09 9.57 -21.59
N VAL A 257 53.61 8.59 -20.81
CA VAL A 257 54.37 7.86 -19.79
C VAL A 257 54.86 6.52 -20.33
N VAL A 258 53.98 5.77 -21.00
CA VAL A 258 54.30 4.50 -21.66
C VAL A 258 53.99 4.64 -23.13
N GLU A 259 54.99 4.39 -23.98
CA GLU A 259 54.80 4.42 -25.44
C GLU A 259 53.82 3.32 -25.90
N PRO A 260 53.01 3.57 -26.94
CA PRO A 260 52.11 2.59 -27.52
C PRO A 260 52.84 1.34 -28.02
N ALA A 261 52.65 0.20 -27.35
CA ALA A 261 53.33 -1.06 -27.67
C ALA A 261 52.52 -2.32 -27.35
N TRP A 262 51.39 -2.19 -26.64
CA TRP A 262 50.65 -3.30 -26.06
C TRP A 262 49.34 -3.54 -26.79
N ASP A 263 48.84 -4.78 -26.77
CA ASP A 263 47.55 -5.11 -27.39
C ASP A 263 46.38 -4.66 -26.50
N ASP A 264 46.60 -4.57 -25.18
CA ASP A 264 45.71 -3.95 -24.19
C ASP A 264 46.53 -3.48 -22.97
N ILE A 265 46.01 -2.47 -22.26
CA ILE A 265 46.48 -2.00 -20.96
C ILE A 265 45.28 -1.73 -20.08
N ARG A 266 45.25 -2.32 -18.88
CA ARG A 266 44.18 -2.14 -17.89
C ARG A 266 44.73 -2.04 -16.48
N TYR A 267 43.98 -1.39 -15.60
CA TYR A 267 44.34 -1.29 -14.19
C TYR A 267 44.45 -2.67 -13.54
N ALA A 268 45.50 -2.87 -12.73
CA ALA A 268 45.78 -4.18 -12.13
C ALA A 268 44.99 -4.47 -10.84
N GLY A 269 44.26 -3.47 -10.29
CA GLY A 269 43.53 -3.59 -9.03
C GLY A 269 44.40 -3.47 -7.77
N ALA A 270 45.65 -3.03 -7.90
CA ALA A 270 46.58 -2.88 -6.77
C ALA A 270 46.48 -1.49 -6.13
N ASP A 271 46.82 -1.36 -4.85
CA ASP A 271 46.82 -0.07 -4.13
C ASP A 271 47.66 1.03 -4.82
N ASP A 272 48.69 0.65 -5.58
CA ASP A 272 49.41 1.58 -6.46
C ASP A 272 48.71 1.65 -7.84
N PRO A 273 48.03 2.76 -8.19
CA PRO A 273 47.29 2.92 -9.44
C PRO A 273 48.17 2.86 -10.69
N ARG A 274 49.50 2.96 -10.51
CA ARG A 274 50.48 2.86 -11.61
C ARG A 274 50.77 1.41 -12.01
N LEU A 275 50.27 0.42 -11.28
CA LEU A 275 50.39 -0.99 -11.66
C LEU A 275 49.30 -1.39 -12.64
N LEU A 276 49.73 -1.83 -13.82
CA LEU A 276 48.86 -2.08 -14.96
C LEU A 276 49.13 -3.48 -15.53
N TRP A 277 48.07 -4.21 -15.84
CA TRP A 277 48.15 -5.40 -16.67
C TRP A 277 48.37 -4.97 -18.12
N ILE A 278 49.37 -5.57 -18.76
CA ILE A 278 49.70 -5.36 -20.17
C ILE A 278 49.55 -6.68 -20.93
N SER A 279 49.07 -6.63 -22.17
CA SER A 279 48.92 -7.84 -22.99
C SER A 279 49.71 -7.79 -24.30
N GLN A 280 50.18 -8.98 -24.71
CA GLN A 280 50.68 -9.25 -26.07
C GLN A 280 50.16 -10.63 -26.50
N GLY A 281 49.33 -10.68 -27.53
CA GLY A 281 48.53 -11.83 -27.89
C GLY A 281 47.60 -12.23 -26.74
N GLU A 282 47.50 -13.53 -26.48
CA GLU A 282 46.70 -14.10 -25.37
C GLU A 282 47.46 -14.13 -24.03
N ARG A 283 48.60 -13.43 -23.92
CA ARG A 283 49.45 -13.46 -22.72
C ARG A 283 49.43 -12.12 -22.00
N SER A 284 49.32 -12.19 -20.67
CA SER A 284 49.37 -11.04 -19.77
C SER A 284 50.73 -10.90 -19.10
N GLY A 285 51.15 -9.66 -18.87
CA GLY A 285 52.35 -9.25 -18.12
C GLY A 285 52.01 -8.09 -17.19
N LEU A 286 52.97 -7.65 -16.39
CA LEU A 286 52.77 -6.59 -15.39
C LEU A 286 53.71 -5.42 -15.69
N LEU A 287 53.15 -4.21 -15.69
CA LEU A 287 53.88 -2.97 -15.92
C LEU A 287 53.65 -1.99 -14.76
N HIS A 288 54.69 -1.24 -14.42
CA HIS A 288 54.60 -0.09 -13.52
C HIS A 288 54.83 1.20 -14.32
N ALA A 289 53.80 2.03 -14.42
CA ALA A 289 53.74 3.25 -15.20
C ALA A 289 54.28 4.46 -14.42
N ASP A 290 55.52 4.37 -13.95
CA ASP A 290 56.21 5.51 -13.34
C ASP A 290 56.48 6.60 -14.39
N ALA A 291 56.14 7.86 -14.08
CA ALA A 291 56.29 9.01 -14.97
C ALA A 291 57.75 9.26 -15.37
N GLU A 292 58.71 8.97 -14.49
CA GLU A 292 60.13 9.19 -14.76
C GLU A 292 60.80 8.00 -15.44
N ALA A 293 60.29 6.78 -15.20
CA ALA A 293 60.92 5.54 -15.64
C ALA A 293 59.92 4.35 -15.68
N PRO A 294 59.05 4.26 -16.70
CA PRO A 294 58.14 3.13 -16.85
C PRO A 294 58.93 1.82 -16.98
N ARG A 295 58.47 0.78 -16.29
CA ARG A 295 59.14 -0.54 -16.30
C ARG A 295 58.16 -1.68 -16.47
N VAL A 296 58.48 -2.59 -17.38
CA VAL A 296 57.85 -3.91 -17.42
C VAL A 296 58.43 -4.71 -16.24
N LEU A 297 57.58 -5.02 -15.26
CA LEU A 297 57.92 -5.82 -14.09
C LEU A 297 57.91 -7.31 -14.41
N LEU A 298 56.98 -7.73 -15.27
CA LEU A 298 56.86 -9.08 -15.77
C LEU A 298 56.48 -9.05 -17.24
N GLU A 299 57.33 -9.63 -18.09
CA GLU A 299 57.02 -9.77 -19.52
C GLU A 299 55.75 -10.59 -19.73
N PRO A 300 54.95 -10.32 -20.78
CA PRO A 300 53.74 -11.07 -21.09
C PRO A 300 54.00 -12.58 -21.23
N GLN A 301 53.59 -13.35 -20.21
CA GLN A 301 53.77 -14.80 -20.16
C GLN A 301 52.66 -15.53 -19.39
N LEU A 302 51.79 -14.79 -18.68
CA LEU A 302 50.70 -15.32 -17.88
C LEU A 302 49.50 -15.69 -18.79
N ASP A 303 48.90 -16.86 -18.58
CA ASP A 303 47.71 -17.31 -19.32
C ASP A 303 46.48 -16.52 -18.88
N GLU A 304 46.24 -16.43 -17.56
CA GLU A 304 45.15 -15.67 -16.97
C GLU A 304 45.65 -14.92 -15.72
N VAL A 305 45.03 -13.77 -15.44
CA VAL A 305 45.36 -12.91 -14.31
C VAL A 305 44.10 -12.38 -13.66
N TRP A 306 44.09 -12.37 -12.33
CA TRP A 306 43.06 -11.72 -11.51
C TRP A 306 43.59 -10.41 -10.93
N ALA A 307 42.68 -9.56 -10.44
CA ALA A 307 43.07 -8.32 -9.78
C ALA A 307 43.95 -8.58 -8.56
N PHE A 308 44.79 -7.61 -8.21
CA PHE A 308 45.51 -7.61 -6.95
C PHE A 308 44.53 -7.51 -5.77
N GLU A 309 44.73 -8.32 -4.75
CA GLU A 309 44.11 -8.18 -3.43
C GLU A 309 45.21 -7.70 -2.47
N GLY A 310 45.30 -6.38 -2.28
CA GLY A 310 46.44 -5.74 -1.62
C GLY A 310 47.73 -5.90 -2.44
N ASP A 311 48.74 -6.56 -1.87
CA ASP A 311 50.08 -6.70 -2.49
C ASP A 311 50.25 -7.95 -3.37
N VAL A 312 49.20 -8.77 -3.54
CA VAL A 312 49.28 -10.08 -4.22
C VAL A 312 48.15 -10.27 -5.23
N ALA A 313 48.47 -10.78 -6.43
CA ALA A 313 47.51 -11.20 -7.43
C ALA A 313 47.64 -12.71 -7.72
N THR A 314 46.52 -13.34 -8.07
CA THR A 314 46.51 -14.71 -8.57
C THR A 314 46.81 -14.71 -10.07
N ALA A 315 47.65 -15.65 -10.53
CA ALA A 315 47.97 -15.79 -11.94
C ALA A 315 48.11 -17.26 -12.36
N LEU A 316 47.59 -17.59 -13.55
CA LEU A 316 47.67 -18.91 -14.16
C LEU A 316 48.84 -18.99 -15.14
N VAL A 317 49.64 -20.05 -15.05
CA VAL A 317 50.70 -20.37 -16.01
C VAL A 317 50.65 -21.86 -16.34
N GLY A 318 50.24 -22.19 -17.57
CA GLY A 318 49.88 -23.55 -17.96
C GLY A 318 48.68 -24.04 -17.14
N ASP A 319 48.82 -25.22 -16.53
CA ASP A 319 47.76 -25.82 -15.70
C ASP A 319 47.89 -25.47 -14.20
N HIS A 320 48.85 -24.61 -13.82
CA HIS A 320 49.12 -24.31 -12.42
C HIS A 320 48.94 -22.84 -12.10
N VAL A 321 48.43 -22.59 -10.91
CA VAL A 321 48.21 -21.27 -10.32
C VAL A 321 49.42 -20.89 -9.46
N GLY A 322 49.79 -19.62 -9.52
CA GLY A 322 50.79 -18.97 -8.68
C GLY A 322 50.27 -17.65 -8.10
N LEU A 323 51.01 -17.11 -7.14
CA LEU A 323 50.72 -15.83 -6.48
C LEU A 323 51.84 -14.84 -6.82
N LEU A 324 51.48 -13.75 -7.50
CA LEU A 324 52.37 -12.73 -8.01
C LEU A 324 52.34 -11.50 -7.09
N ARG A 325 53.50 -10.92 -6.78
CA ARG A 325 53.61 -9.66 -6.04
C ARG A 325 53.57 -8.44 -6.95
N THR A 326 53.30 -7.29 -6.36
CA THR A 326 53.30 -5.97 -7.02
C THR A 326 54.64 -5.59 -7.67
N ASP A 327 55.75 -6.23 -7.30
CA ASP A 327 57.06 -6.05 -7.93
C ASP A 327 57.34 -7.01 -9.10
N GLY A 328 56.37 -7.86 -9.48
CA GLY A 328 56.49 -8.89 -10.50
C GLY A 328 57.20 -10.18 -10.05
N SER A 329 57.60 -10.27 -8.77
CA SER A 329 58.16 -11.51 -8.22
C SER A 329 57.07 -12.49 -7.79
N TRP A 330 57.35 -13.79 -7.87
CA TRP A 330 56.43 -14.81 -7.37
C TRP A 330 56.52 -14.91 -5.84
N LEU A 331 55.39 -14.64 -5.16
CA LEU A 331 55.18 -15.07 -3.78
C LEU A 331 55.10 -16.59 -3.72
N LEU A 332 54.31 -17.18 -4.61
CA LEU A 332 54.21 -18.61 -4.86
C LEU A 332 54.39 -18.84 -6.35
N ALA A 333 55.47 -19.51 -6.76
CA ALA A 333 55.64 -19.87 -8.16
C ALA A 333 54.49 -20.80 -8.61
N PRO A 334 54.04 -20.74 -9.88
CA PRO A 334 52.97 -21.59 -10.39
C PRO A 334 53.24 -23.07 -10.11
N SER A 335 52.51 -23.63 -9.14
CA SER A 335 52.79 -24.97 -8.60
C SER A 335 51.61 -25.64 -7.89
N VAL A 336 50.48 -24.95 -7.78
CA VAL A 336 49.25 -25.44 -7.15
C VAL A 336 48.11 -25.44 -8.16
N ASP A 337 47.08 -26.26 -7.93
CA ASP A 337 45.96 -26.39 -8.86
C ASP A 337 44.89 -25.30 -8.63
N GLU A 338 44.74 -24.85 -7.38
CA GLU A 338 43.77 -23.83 -6.97
C GLU A 338 44.26 -23.09 -5.73
N VAL A 339 43.93 -21.80 -5.64
CA VAL A 339 44.11 -20.94 -4.45
C VAL A 339 42.83 -20.16 -4.21
N TRP A 340 42.52 -19.88 -2.94
CA TRP A 340 41.40 -18.99 -2.57
C TRP A 340 41.93 -17.65 -2.06
N SER A 341 41.07 -16.84 -1.43
CA SER A 341 41.42 -15.54 -0.87
C SER A 341 42.30 -15.65 0.38
N PHE A 342 43.02 -14.56 0.69
CA PHE A 342 43.77 -14.45 1.92
C PHE A 342 42.84 -14.18 3.11
N VAL A 343 42.93 -15.02 4.14
CA VAL A 343 42.22 -14.84 5.41
C VAL A 343 43.21 -15.05 6.55
N GLU A 344 43.26 -14.10 7.50
CA GLU A 344 44.16 -14.15 8.67
C GLU A 344 45.64 -14.39 8.32
N GLY A 345 46.11 -13.77 7.23
CA GLY A 345 47.51 -13.86 6.77
C GLY A 345 47.91 -15.21 6.18
N ARG A 346 46.93 -16.00 5.72
CA ARG A 346 47.15 -17.29 5.06
C ARG A 346 46.23 -17.44 3.87
N VAL A 347 46.62 -18.29 2.94
CA VAL A 347 45.79 -18.70 1.81
C VAL A 347 45.70 -20.23 1.78
N ARG A 348 44.49 -20.75 1.61
CA ARG A 348 44.29 -22.17 1.33
C ARG A 348 44.66 -22.45 -0.12
N ALA A 349 45.30 -23.57 -0.36
CA ALA A 349 45.75 -23.97 -1.68
C ALA A 349 45.59 -25.48 -1.88
N ARG A 350 45.21 -25.88 -3.10
CA ARG A 350 44.98 -27.28 -3.47
C ARG A 350 46.12 -27.81 -4.35
N VAL A 351 46.57 -29.02 -4.02
CA VAL A 351 47.48 -29.83 -4.85
C VAL A 351 46.91 -31.24 -4.94
N GLY A 352 46.56 -31.67 -6.14
CA GLY A 352 45.72 -32.83 -6.40
C GLY A 352 44.39 -32.74 -5.67
N GLU A 353 44.05 -33.77 -4.90
CA GLU A 353 42.82 -33.83 -4.09
C GLU A 353 43.03 -33.30 -2.66
N ARG A 354 44.15 -32.63 -2.38
CA ARG A 354 44.54 -32.25 -1.01
C ARG A 354 44.66 -30.74 -0.85
N ILE A 355 44.14 -30.23 0.26
CA ILE A 355 44.21 -28.83 0.66
C ILE A 355 45.25 -28.65 1.77
N GLY A 356 46.02 -27.58 1.66
CA GLY A 356 46.95 -27.07 2.66
C GLY A 356 46.84 -25.55 2.79
N TYR A 357 47.73 -24.96 3.58
CA TYR A 357 47.75 -23.52 3.84
C TYR A 357 49.16 -22.95 3.65
N ILE A 358 49.21 -21.80 2.98
CA ILE A 358 50.43 -21.06 2.65
C ILE A 358 50.39 -19.71 3.38
N ASP A 359 51.51 -19.28 3.93
CA ASP A 359 51.64 -17.97 4.59
C ASP A 359 51.94 -16.83 3.59
N LEU A 360 51.97 -15.59 4.10
CA LEU A 360 52.38 -14.39 3.36
C LEU A 360 53.84 -14.40 2.86
N GLN A 361 54.64 -15.41 3.21
CA GLN A 361 55.98 -15.63 2.68
C GLN A 361 56.01 -16.70 1.58
N GLY A 362 54.85 -17.24 1.19
CA GLY A 362 54.75 -18.26 0.16
C GLY A 362 55.20 -19.64 0.63
N GLN A 363 55.34 -19.84 1.95
CA GLN A 363 55.74 -21.11 2.53
C GLN A 363 54.51 -21.89 3.01
N TRP A 364 54.54 -23.20 2.83
CA TRP A 364 53.52 -24.08 3.38
C TRP A 364 53.57 -24.07 4.91
N THR A 365 52.64 -23.37 5.55
CA THR A 365 52.45 -23.47 7.00
C THR A 365 51.81 -24.80 7.37
N ILE A 366 50.94 -25.31 6.51
CA ILE A 366 50.40 -26.67 6.59
C ILE A 366 50.47 -27.26 5.18
N SER A 367 51.32 -28.27 4.98
CA SER A 367 51.42 -28.95 3.68
C SER A 367 50.08 -29.61 3.29
N PRO A 368 49.78 -29.76 1.98
CA PRO A 368 48.52 -30.35 1.51
C PRO A 368 48.30 -31.75 2.10
N ARG A 369 47.21 -31.90 2.86
CA ARG A 369 46.84 -33.19 3.46
C ARG A 369 45.35 -33.33 3.80
N PHE A 370 44.61 -32.23 3.88
CA PHE A 370 43.17 -32.29 4.16
C PHE A 370 42.41 -32.62 2.87
N GLU A 371 41.35 -33.41 2.97
CA GLU A 371 40.45 -33.62 1.83
C GLU A 371 39.64 -32.34 1.58
N GLU A 372 39.17 -31.72 2.65
CA GLU A 372 38.45 -30.43 2.64
C GLU A 372 38.93 -29.57 3.81
N ALA A 373 38.95 -28.25 3.62
CA ALA A 373 39.33 -27.31 4.65
C ALA A 373 38.72 -25.92 4.38
N GLU A 374 38.32 -25.23 5.44
CA GLU A 374 37.79 -23.86 5.42
C GLU A 374 38.86 -22.85 5.85
N ASP A 375 38.54 -21.56 5.79
CA ASP A 375 39.44 -20.50 6.19
C ASP A 375 39.66 -20.46 7.71
N PHE A 376 40.81 -19.93 8.13
CA PHE A 376 41.06 -19.70 9.55
C PHE A 376 40.15 -18.60 10.08
N THR A 377 39.49 -18.88 11.19
CA THR A 377 38.72 -17.87 11.94
C THR A 377 39.66 -16.84 12.57
N PRO A 378 39.17 -15.64 12.92
CA PRO A 378 39.95 -14.62 13.64
C PRO A 378 40.55 -15.09 14.98
N PHE A 379 40.10 -16.24 15.47
CA PHE A 379 40.55 -16.86 16.72
C PHE A 379 41.57 -17.99 16.51
N GLY A 380 42.06 -18.17 15.28
CA GLY A 380 43.20 -19.04 14.96
C GLY A 380 42.88 -20.53 14.82
N LEU A 381 41.61 -20.88 14.61
CA LEU A 381 41.14 -22.24 14.31
C LEU A 381 40.47 -22.29 12.93
N ALA A 382 40.64 -23.39 12.20
CA ALA A 382 39.97 -23.63 10.91
C ALA A 382 39.25 -24.98 10.91
N PRO A 383 38.01 -25.07 10.40
CA PRO A 383 37.37 -26.35 10.08
C PRO A 383 38.15 -27.12 9.01
N ALA A 384 38.45 -28.39 9.25
CA ALA A 384 39.12 -29.26 8.29
C ALA A 384 38.66 -30.71 8.41
N ARG A 385 38.74 -31.43 7.29
CA ARG A 385 38.39 -32.86 7.16
C ARG A 385 39.58 -33.67 6.67
N GLY A 386 39.94 -34.69 7.46
CA GLY A 386 41.00 -35.66 7.13
C GLY A 386 40.44 -36.97 6.56
N ASP A 387 41.34 -37.94 6.36
CA ASP A 387 41.05 -39.26 5.74
C ASP A 387 40.00 -40.10 6.49
N GLU A 388 39.83 -39.87 7.80
CA GLU A 388 38.94 -40.66 8.65
C GLU A 388 37.46 -40.30 8.48
N GLY A 389 37.14 -39.28 7.67
CA GLY A 389 35.77 -38.89 7.36
C GLY A 389 35.05 -38.24 8.55
N GLY A 390 35.37 -36.97 8.80
CA GLY A 390 34.74 -36.14 9.83
C GLY A 390 35.39 -34.75 9.89
N TRP A 391 34.63 -33.75 10.34
CA TRP A 391 35.11 -32.39 10.53
C TRP A 391 35.70 -32.20 11.93
N GLY A 392 36.84 -31.52 11.99
CA GLY A 392 37.50 -31.09 13.22
C GLY A 392 38.03 -29.67 13.08
N LEU A 393 38.62 -29.14 14.15
CA LEU A 393 39.27 -27.83 14.13
C LEU A 393 40.78 -27.99 14.17
N VAL A 394 41.46 -27.40 13.20
CA VAL A 394 42.92 -27.39 13.10
C VAL A 394 43.49 -26.07 13.59
N ARG A 395 44.63 -26.13 14.27
CA ARG A 395 45.43 -24.97 14.68
C ARG A 395 46.39 -24.54 13.57
N ALA A 396 46.96 -23.35 13.74
CA ALA A 396 47.97 -22.78 12.85
C ALA A 396 49.21 -23.67 12.61
N ASP A 397 49.55 -24.58 13.53
CA ASP A 397 50.64 -25.57 13.42
C ASP A 397 50.23 -26.84 12.66
N GLY A 398 48.96 -26.95 12.30
CA GLY A 398 48.39 -28.13 11.67
C GLY A 398 47.92 -29.22 12.65
N ASP A 399 48.13 -29.09 13.95
CA ASP A 399 47.59 -30.10 14.86
C ASP A 399 46.10 -29.85 15.10
N TRP A 400 45.35 -30.94 15.32
CA TRP A 400 43.94 -30.85 15.70
C TRP A 400 43.81 -30.18 17.08
N ALA A 401 43.09 -29.04 17.16
CA ALA A 401 42.55 -28.51 18.40
C ALA A 401 41.31 -29.31 18.82
N VAL A 402 40.44 -29.61 17.86
CA VAL A 402 39.27 -30.46 18.03
C VAL A 402 39.38 -31.62 17.04
N PRO A 403 39.48 -32.86 17.52
CA PRO A 403 39.63 -34.02 16.64
C PRO A 403 38.43 -34.20 15.67
N PRO A 404 38.65 -34.74 14.45
CA PRO A 404 37.65 -34.77 13.39
C PRO A 404 36.54 -35.82 13.59
N HIS A 405 35.55 -35.51 14.43
CA HIS A 405 34.44 -36.43 14.77
C HIS A 405 33.05 -35.79 14.56
N PHE A 406 32.98 -34.61 13.95
CA PHE A 406 31.71 -33.95 13.64
C PHE A 406 31.29 -34.26 12.21
N GLU A 407 29.98 -34.36 11.99
CA GLU A 407 29.39 -34.53 10.66
C GLU A 407 29.50 -33.22 9.85
N SER A 408 29.34 -32.09 10.52
CA SER A 408 29.58 -30.76 9.99
C SER A 408 30.09 -29.83 11.08
N LEU A 409 30.93 -28.88 10.71
CA LEU A 409 31.48 -27.89 11.62
C LEU A 409 31.73 -26.61 10.83
N GLN A 410 30.96 -25.56 11.11
CA GLN A 410 30.97 -24.33 10.31
C GLN A 410 31.15 -23.12 11.22
N TRP A 411 32.05 -22.20 10.84
CA TRP A 411 32.18 -20.93 11.53
C TRP A 411 30.98 -20.02 11.26
N ARG A 412 30.40 -19.47 12.33
CA ARG A 412 29.27 -18.56 12.29
C ARG A 412 29.72 -17.21 12.86
N HIS A 413 29.88 -16.22 11.99
CA HIS A 413 30.38 -14.89 12.36
C HIS A 413 29.47 -14.19 13.37
N ASP A 414 28.15 -14.29 13.15
CA ASP A 414 27.07 -13.89 14.05
C ASP A 414 27.18 -14.55 15.43
N TRP A 415 27.52 -15.84 15.48
CA TRP A 415 27.62 -16.58 16.73
C TRP A 415 28.97 -16.35 17.42
N GLU A 416 30.00 -15.89 16.69
CA GLU A 416 31.42 -16.00 17.06
C GLU A 416 31.76 -17.38 17.63
N GLY A 417 31.24 -18.41 16.96
CA GLY A 417 31.35 -19.79 17.37
C GLY A 417 31.13 -20.73 16.19
N PHE A 418 31.25 -22.03 16.45
CA PHE A 418 31.07 -23.05 15.45
C PHE A 418 29.73 -23.76 15.65
N ASP A 419 28.88 -23.74 14.62
CA ASP A 419 27.76 -24.65 14.51
C ASP A 419 28.30 -26.05 14.26
N ALA A 420 27.95 -26.99 15.14
CA ALA A 420 28.51 -28.32 15.14
C ALA A 420 27.42 -29.38 15.14
N LYS A 421 27.49 -30.31 14.19
CA LYS A 421 26.57 -31.45 14.11
C LYS A 421 27.26 -32.77 14.39
N ARG A 422 26.62 -33.59 15.20
CA ARG A 422 27.06 -34.96 15.53
C ARG A 422 25.85 -35.85 15.72
N ASP A 423 25.81 -37.01 15.05
CA ASP A 423 24.70 -37.95 15.06
C ASP A 423 23.36 -37.31 14.67
N GLY A 424 23.39 -36.36 13.72
CA GLY A 424 22.24 -35.56 13.30
C GLY A 424 21.71 -34.57 14.37
N LYS A 425 22.45 -34.34 15.46
CA LYS A 425 22.10 -33.36 16.51
C LYS A 425 23.00 -32.13 16.42
N SER A 426 22.42 -30.98 16.73
CA SER A 426 23.05 -29.66 16.64
C SER A 426 23.57 -29.22 18.01
N GLY A 427 24.71 -28.54 18.02
CA GLY A 427 25.40 -28.00 19.19
C GLY A 427 26.25 -26.77 18.81
N LEU A 428 26.93 -26.21 19.80
CA LEU A 428 27.77 -25.01 19.65
C LEU A 428 29.12 -25.23 20.29
N LEU A 429 30.18 -24.92 19.55
CA LEU A 429 31.51 -24.71 20.12
C LEU A 429 31.80 -23.20 20.14
N ASP A 430 32.48 -22.72 21.18
CA ASP A 430 32.99 -21.35 21.18
C ASP A 430 34.12 -21.16 20.16
N ALA A 431 34.54 -19.92 19.97
CA ALA A 431 35.67 -19.55 19.14
C ALA A 431 37.00 -20.25 19.47
N GLN A 432 37.13 -20.88 20.64
CA GLN A 432 38.31 -21.66 21.04
C GLN A 432 38.10 -23.17 20.84
N GLY A 433 36.99 -23.60 20.23
CA GLY A 433 36.66 -24.99 19.97
C GLY A 433 36.16 -25.75 21.21
N ARG A 434 35.79 -25.07 22.30
CA ARG A 434 35.21 -25.71 23.48
C ARG A 434 33.72 -25.90 23.26
N VAL A 435 33.21 -27.09 23.54
CA VAL A 435 31.76 -27.35 23.48
C VAL A 435 31.05 -26.53 24.56
N VAL A 436 30.21 -25.59 24.13
CA VAL A 436 29.38 -24.73 25.00
C VAL A 436 27.96 -25.27 25.08
N ILE A 437 27.42 -25.69 23.94
CA ILE A 437 26.13 -26.38 23.84
C ILE A 437 26.43 -27.77 23.27
N GLU A 438 26.16 -28.80 24.05
CA GLU A 438 26.35 -30.18 23.61
C GLU A 438 25.50 -30.47 22.36
N PRO A 439 26.05 -31.17 21.34
CA PRO A 439 25.29 -31.63 20.17
C PRO A 439 24.30 -32.74 20.53
N VAL A 440 23.22 -32.36 21.21
CA VAL A 440 22.13 -33.24 21.68
C VAL A 440 20.75 -32.70 21.33
N TYR A 441 20.69 -31.51 20.74
CA TYR A 441 19.46 -30.83 20.37
C TYR A 441 19.11 -31.14 18.91
N GLU A 442 17.82 -31.12 18.57
CA GLU A 442 17.40 -31.23 17.16
C GLU A 442 17.89 -30.01 16.38
N GLN A 443 17.78 -28.83 17.01
CA GLN A 443 18.11 -27.55 16.42
C GLN A 443 18.68 -26.60 17.48
N VAL A 444 19.64 -25.77 17.07
CA VAL A 444 20.23 -24.68 17.84
C VAL A 444 20.24 -23.46 16.92
N ASP A 445 19.55 -22.39 17.31
CA ASP A 445 19.51 -21.14 16.55
C ASP A 445 19.93 -19.99 17.46
N LEU A 446 20.74 -19.07 16.94
CA LEU A 446 20.95 -17.78 17.59
C LEU A 446 19.63 -17.01 17.54
N LEU A 447 19.17 -16.56 18.70
CA LEU A 447 18.05 -15.65 18.79
C LEU A 447 18.56 -14.24 18.47
N GLU A 448 18.70 -13.95 17.17
CA GLU A 448 19.05 -12.62 16.66
C GLU A 448 17.99 -11.61 17.11
N GLU A 449 18.42 -10.53 17.74
CA GLU A 449 17.52 -9.71 18.54
C GLU A 449 16.60 -8.81 17.71
N TYR A 450 15.32 -9.17 17.70
CA TYR A 450 14.21 -8.22 17.88
C TYR A 450 13.26 -8.50 19.07
N PRO A 451 13.42 -9.50 19.98
CA PRO A 451 12.44 -9.66 21.06
C PRO A 451 12.71 -8.84 22.34
N ILE A 452 13.84 -8.15 22.46
CA ILE A 452 14.24 -7.48 23.70
C ILE A 452 14.41 -5.97 23.46
N GLU A 453 13.32 -5.23 23.60
CA GLU A 453 13.45 -3.79 23.85
C GLU A 453 14.03 -3.59 25.25
N ILE A 454 15.36 -3.55 25.36
CA ILE A 454 15.96 -2.74 26.42
C ILE A 454 15.76 -1.30 25.96
N LEU A 455 14.65 -0.67 26.35
CA LEU A 455 14.49 0.78 26.16
C LEU A 455 15.47 1.45 27.12
N THR A 456 16.71 1.65 26.66
CA THR A 456 17.63 2.55 27.34
C THR A 456 17.47 3.93 26.72
N THR A 457 17.52 4.94 27.58
CA THR A 457 17.47 6.35 27.20
C THR A 457 18.75 6.84 26.49
N GLU A 458 19.75 5.97 26.28
CA GLU A 458 21.11 6.34 25.84
C GLU A 458 21.41 5.91 24.39
N ASP A 459 20.61 5.02 23.77
CA ASP A 459 20.80 4.54 22.39
C ASP A 459 20.11 5.44 21.33
N ASN A 460 19.63 6.64 21.70
CA ASN A 460 18.96 7.58 20.79
C ASN A 460 19.93 8.49 20.01
N ASP A 461 21.22 8.17 20.00
CA ASP A 461 22.24 8.87 19.20
C ASP A 461 22.91 7.87 18.25
N PRO A 462 22.61 7.92 16.94
CA PRO A 462 23.25 7.07 15.92
C PRO A 462 24.79 7.21 15.90
N SER A 463 25.34 8.30 16.46
CA SER A 463 26.79 8.50 16.55
C SER A 463 27.48 7.66 17.65
N ASN A 464 26.71 6.95 18.48
CA ASN A 464 27.23 6.26 19.67
C ASN A 464 27.47 4.75 19.50
N GLU A 465 27.38 4.21 18.27
CA GLU A 465 27.63 2.79 17.97
C GLU A 465 29.05 2.31 18.31
N ARG A 466 29.98 3.23 18.56
CA ARG A 466 31.38 2.89 18.90
C ARG A 466 31.62 2.55 20.38
N GLY A 467 30.56 2.42 21.20
CA GLY A 467 30.69 2.21 22.65
C GLY A 467 29.73 1.21 23.31
N THR A 468 28.74 0.67 22.61
CA THR A 468 27.73 -0.21 23.22
C THR A 468 28.34 -1.58 23.53
N PRO A 469 28.31 -2.07 24.79
CA PRO A 469 28.81 -3.40 25.11
C PRO A 469 28.01 -4.45 24.31
N ALA A 470 28.73 -5.36 23.65
CA ALA A 470 28.13 -6.45 22.87
C ALA A 470 27.04 -7.17 23.69
N ARG A 471 25.82 -7.24 23.14
CA ARG A 471 24.68 -7.86 23.82
C ARG A 471 24.96 -9.36 24.02
N PRO A 472 24.57 -9.94 25.17
CA PRO A 472 24.87 -11.34 25.46
C PRO A 472 24.09 -12.26 24.51
N LYS A 473 24.80 -13.07 23.73
CA LYS A 473 24.23 -14.04 22.77
C LYS A 473 23.36 -15.08 23.48
N ARG A 474 22.21 -15.38 22.89
CA ARG A 474 21.22 -16.35 23.40
C ARG A 474 20.81 -17.32 22.31
N PHE A 475 20.71 -18.58 22.65
CA PHE A 475 20.46 -19.66 21.70
C PHE A 475 19.14 -20.35 22.04
N ALA A 476 18.20 -20.33 21.10
CA ALA A 476 17.01 -21.16 21.16
C ALA A 476 17.40 -22.59 20.81
N VAL A 477 17.03 -23.54 21.66
CA VAL A 477 17.38 -24.96 21.47
C VAL A 477 16.14 -25.83 21.54
N GLU A 478 16.00 -26.77 20.59
CA GLU A 478 14.87 -27.71 20.54
C GLU A 478 15.29 -29.12 20.97
N ARG A 479 14.55 -29.72 21.90
CA ARG A 479 14.72 -31.12 22.32
C ARG A 479 13.90 -32.06 21.45
N ALA A 480 14.24 -33.34 21.46
CA ALA A 480 13.53 -34.38 20.71
C ALA A 480 12.03 -34.55 21.05
N ASP A 481 11.56 -34.01 22.19
CA ASP A 481 10.14 -33.97 22.55
C ASP A 481 9.40 -32.75 21.96
N GLY A 482 10.09 -31.91 21.19
CA GLY A 482 9.58 -30.68 20.58
C GLY A 482 9.49 -29.50 21.55
N LEU A 483 10.07 -29.61 22.75
CA LEU A 483 10.12 -28.51 23.71
C LEU A 483 11.41 -27.71 23.54
N CYS A 484 11.25 -26.40 23.49
CA CYS A 484 12.30 -25.42 23.32
C CYS A 484 12.67 -24.75 24.65
N GLY A 485 13.97 -24.55 24.86
CA GLY A 485 14.54 -23.75 25.94
C GLY A 485 15.45 -22.65 25.38
N LEU A 486 15.74 -21.63 26.19
CA LEU A 486 16.68 -20.56 25.80
C LEU A 486 17.95 -20.71 26.63
N LEU A 487 19.10 -20.79 25.98
CA LEU A 487 20.40 -20.89 26.63
C LEU A 487 21.20 -19.59 26.42
N ASP A 488 22.10 -19.25 27.34
CA ASP A 488 23.12 -18.23 27.10
C ASP A 488 24.29 -18.80 26.27
N GLY A 489 25.22 -17.93 25.83
CA GLY A 489 26.48 -18.31 25.20
C GLY A 489 27.47 -19.08 26.10
N GLN A 490 27.03 -19.58 27.26
CA GLN A 490 27.75 -20.51 28.13
C GLN A 490 26.96 -21.82 28.37
N GLY A 491 25.85 -22.01 27.64
CA GLY A 491 25.00 -23.19 27.72
C GLY A 491 24.08 -23.24 28.94
N ARG A 492 23.93 -22.15 29.70
CA ARG A 492 23.04 -22.08 30.87
C ARG A 492 21.62 -21.75 30.43
N ALA A 493 20.64 -22.48 30.97
CA ALA A 493 19.24 -22.23 30.70
C ALA A 493 18.77 -20.90 31.32
N LEU A 494 18.37 -19.97 30.45
CA LEU A 494 17.72 -18.69 30.76
C LEU A 494 16.20 -18.84 30.83
N VAL A 495 15.63 -19.65 29.93
CA VAL A 495 14.20 -20.00 29.89
C VAL A 495 14.08 -21.52 29.92
N PRO A 496 13.21 -22.09 30.79
CA PRO A 496 13.01 -23.54 30.88
C PRO A 496 12.42 -24.14 29.60
N PHE A 497 12.58 -25.45 29.44
CA PHE A 497 12.08 -26.22 28.30
C PHE A 497 10.58 -26.53 28.40
N ASP A 498 9.76 -25.49 28.51
CA ASP A 498 8.30 -25.60 28.70
C ASP A 498 7.49 -25.12 27.48
N TYR A 499 8.17 -24.58 26.46
CA TYR A 499 7.56 -23.92 25.30
C TYR A 499 7.84 -24.71 24.03
N GLY A 500 7.06 -24.51 22.97
CA GLY A 500 7.28 -25.21 21.70
C GLY A 500 8.07 -24.40 20.68
N ARG A 501 8.24 -23.08 20.90
CA ARG A 501 9.16 -22.21 20.16
C ARG A 501 9.28 -20.85 20.83
N PHE A 502 10.31 -20.11 20.44
CA PHE A 502 10.44 -18.68 20.67
C PHE A 502 10.00 -17.92 19.42
N GLU A 503 9.47 -16.72 19.61
CA GLU A 503 9.06 -15.87 18.50
C GLU A 503 9.63 -14.46 18.72
N THR A 504 9.77 -13.70 17.65
CA THR A 504 10.17 -12.29 17.70
C THR A 504 9.06 -11.45 18.34
N LEU A 505 9.37 -10.65 19.36
CA LEU A 505 8.44 -9.64 19.85
C LEU A 505 8.49 -8.46 18.88
N GLU A 506 7.35 -7.95 18.43
CA GLU A 506 7.33 -6.78 17.55
C GLU A 506 7.84 -5.54 18.31
N PRO A 507 8.72 -4.71 17.73
CA PRO A 507 9.20 -3.50 18.39
C PRO A 507 8.08 -2.44 18.52
N LEU A 508 8.28 -1.50 19.44
CA LEU A 508 7.54 -0.24 19.46
C LEU A 508 8.12 0.68 18.37
N THR A 509 7.26 1.40 17.64
CA THR A 509 7.68 2.25 16.51
C THR A 509 7.47 3.75 16.80
N GLY A 510 8.36 4.60 16.28
CA GLY A 510 8.22 6.06 16.29
C GLY A 510 7.86 6.65 17.68
N GLN A 511 6.68 7.29 17.77
CA GLN A 511 6.19 7.92 19.00
C GLN A 511 5.95 6.92 20.15
N GLU A 512 5.75 5.63 19.87
CA GLU A 512 5.55 4.61 20.91
C GLU A 512 6.81 4.44 21.78
N ARG A 513 8.01 4.57 21.20
CA ARG A 513 9.29 4.49 21.92
C ARG A 513 9.47 5.65 22.90
N GLY A 514 9.06 6.86 22.52
CA GLY A 514 9.17 8.06 23.37
C GLY A 514 8.38 7.96 24.68
N HIS A 515 7.36 7.10 24.72
CA HIS A 515 6.52 6.87 25.90
C HIS A 515 6.94 5.66 26.74
N ALA A 516 7.76 4.77 26.19
CA ALA A 516 8.17 3.55 26.86
C ALA A 516 9.52 3.76 27.58
N MET A 517 9.50 3.86 28.91
CA MET A 517 10.69 4.12 29.73
C MET A 517 11.29 2.85 30.37
N VAL A 518 11.11 1.67 29.77
CA VAL A 518 11.19 0.39 30.48
C VAL A 518 12.48 -0.39 30.23
N ARG A 519 13.15 -0.82 31.31
CA ARG A 519 14.19 -1.86 31.26
C ARG A 519 13.60 -3.22 31.64
N ARG A 520 13.14 -4.02 30.67
CA ARG A 520 12.82 -5.44 30.90
C ARG A 520 13.48 -6.34 29.87
N ASP A 521 13.83 -7.53 30.33
CA ASP A 521 14.46 -8.56 29.52
C ASP A 521 13.39 -9.59 29.11
N LEU A 522 12.65 -9.27 28.05
CA LEU A 522 11.44 -10.01 27.67
C LEU A 522 11.68 -10.91 26.48
N VAL A 523 11.04 -12.08 26.47
CA VAL A 523 11.05 -13.00 25.33
C VAL A 523 9.62 -13.47 25.05
N ARG A 524 9.21 -13.43 23.77
CA ARG A 524 7.93 -14.00 23.35
C ARG A 524 8.05 -15.51 23.23
N VAL A 525 7.23 -16.20 24.00
CA VAL A 525 7.16 -17.66 24.06
C VAL A 525 5.86 -18.14 23.44
N ALA A 526 5.89 -19.31 22.81
CA ALA A 526 4.69 -19.90 22.22
C ALA A 526 4.52 -21.38 22.57
N SER A 527 3.28 -21.79 22.81
CA SER A 527 2.92 -23.18 23.08
C SER A 527 1.62 -23.57 22.39
N LYS A 528 1.51 -24.82 21.96
CA LYS A 528 0.26 -25.39 21.41
C LYS A 528 -0.63 -25.77 22.59
N GLY A 529 -1.47 -24.84 23.02
CA GLY A 529 -2.33 -24.99 24.20
C GLY A 529 -3.11 -26.31 24.22
N GLY A 530 -2.64 -27.25 25.04
CA GLY A 530 -3.39 -28.39 25.59
C GLY A 530 -4.36 -29.10 24.65
N ARG A 531 -3.90 -29.62 23.51
CA ARG A 531 -4.48 -30.79 22.81
C ARG A 531 -3.53 -31.21 21.68
N THR A 532 -3.20 -32.50 21.64
CA THR A 532 -2.27 -33.18 20.72
C THR A 532 -2.71 -33.20 19.24
N ALA A 533 -3.56 -32.27 18.81
CA ALA A 533 -3.97 -32.17 17.42
C ALA A 533 -2.88 -31.48 16.60
N LYS A 534 -2.49 -32.08 15.46
CA LYS A 534 -1.49 -31.51 14.52
C LYS A 534 -1.79 -30.05 14.11
N ASN A 535 -3.04 -29.60 14.22
CA ASN A 535 -3.51 -28.28 13.80
C ASN A 535 -3.89 -27.35 14.98
N ALA A 536 -3.40 -27.63 16.20
CA ALA A 536 -3.62 -26.72 17.32
C ALA A 536 -2.92 -25.37 17.05
N PRO A 537 -3.59 -24.22 17.29
CA PRO A 537 -2.97 -22.92 17.10
C PRO A 537 -1.86 -22.71 18.12
N TRP A 538 -0.82 -21.98 17.70
CA TRP A 538 0.17 -21.45 18.62
C TRP A 538 -0.47 -20.37 19.48
N LEU A 539 -0.35 -20.51 20.80
CA LEU A 539 -0.76 -19.52 21.77
C LEU A 539 0.50 -18.85 22.31
N ARG A 540 0.45 -17.53 22.42
CA ARG A 540 1.57 -16.64 22.72
C ARG A 540 1.51 -16.20 24.17
N GLY A 541 2.69 -16.08 24.75
CA GLY A 541 2.94 -15.57 26.08
C GLY A 541 4.22 -14.74 26.12
N ILE A 542 4.50 -14.15 27.28
CA ILE A 542 5.69 -13.33 27.51
C ILE A 542 6.40 -13.86 28.74
N TYR A 543 7.70 -14.11 28.59
CA TYR A 543 8.59 -14.50 29.67
C TYR A 543 9.54 -13.35 30.01
N ASP A 544 9.68 -13.05 31.30
CA ASP A 544 10.69 -12.13 31.80
C ASP A 544 11.91 -12.94 32.24
N VAL A 545 12.97 -12.87 31.44
CA VAL A 545 14.21 -13.63 31.63
C VAL A 545 14.94 -13.16 32.87
N ALA A 546 15.00 -11.84 33.11
CA ALA A 546 15.64 -11.28 34.28
C ALA A 546 14.90 -11.64 35.58
N ALA A 547 13.57 -11.66 35.55
CA ALA A 547 12.75 -12.09 36.70
C ALA A 547 12.60 -13.61 36.82
N GLY A 548 12.96 -14.37 35.78
CA GLY A 548 12.85 -15.82 35.73
C GLY A 548 11.40 -16.33 35.85
N ARG A 549 10.42 -15.62 35.25
CA ARG A 549 9.01 -16.01 35.32
C ARG A 549 8.21 -15.61 34.08
N GLU A 550 7.13 -16.35 33.82
CA GLU A 550 6.13 -15.98 32.83
C GLU A 550 5.29 -14.79 33.33
N LEU A 551 5.18 -13.72 32.52
CA LEU A 551 4.32 -12.56 32.79
C LEU A 551 2.94 -12.76 32.17
N VAL A 552 2.90 -13.15 30.89
CA VAL A 552 1.65 -13.42 30.17
C VAL A 552 1.65 -14.90 29.78
N PRO A 553 0.66 -15.70 30.24
CA PRO A 553 0.61 -17.11 29.93
C PRO A 553 0.33 -17.35 28.44
N CYS A 554 0.88 -18.44 27.88
CA CYS A 554 0.61 -18.90 26.51
C CYS A 554 -0.87 -19.26 26.26
N ARG A 555 -1.75 -18.25 26.16
CA ARG A 555 -3.21 -18.39 26.04
C ARG A 555 -3.80 -17.59 24.89
N HIS A 556 -3.08 -16.60 24.39
CA HIS A 556 -3.59 -15.65 23.42
C HIS A 556 -3.13 -16.00 22.02
N ARG A 557 -4.02 -15.91 21.03
CA ARG A 557 -3.62 -16.01 19.63
C ARG A 557 -2.82 -14.78 19.24
N THR A 558 -3.31 -13.58 19.52
CA THR A 558 -2.57 -12.34 19.26
C THR A 558 -2.09 -11.75 20.57
N LEU A 559 -0.82 -11.35 20.63
CA LEU A 559 -0.20 -10.70 21.77
C LEU A 559 0.84 -9.72 21.24
N GLN A 560 0.58 -8.42 21.44
CA GLN A 560 1.44 -7.33 21.00
C GLN A 560 1.74 -6.36 22.14
N PRO A 561 2.92 -5.73 22.16
CA PRO A 561 3.24 -4.71 23.16
C PRO A 561 2.44 -3.43 22.93
N LEU A 562 2.17 -2.70 24.02
CA LEU A 562 1.45 -1.43 24.01
C LEU A 562 2.04 -0.49 25.07
N ALA A 563 2.36 0.76 24.72
CA ALA A 563 2.89 1.75 25.64
C ALA A 563 2.00 3.00 25.71
N TRP A 564 1.63 3.44 26.91
CA TRP A 564 0.81 4.65 27.08
C TRP A 564 1.15 5.33 28.40
N GLY A 565 1.67 6.56 28.37
CA GLY A 565 1.81 7.45 29.54
C GLY A 565 2.34 6.85 30.86
N THR A 566 3.00 5.68 30.84
CA THR A 566 3.37 4.87 32.00
C THR A 566 4.83 4.46 31.87
N GLN A 567 5.49 4.19 32.99
CA GLN A 567 6.87 3.71 33.01
C GLN A 567 6.99 2.20 32.69
N ASP A 568 5.95 1.57 32.10
CA ASP A 568 5.89 0.13 31.84
C ASP A 568 5.16 -0.18 30.50
N ILE A 569 5.32 -1.38 29.94
CA ILE A 569 4.69 -1.81 28.66
C ILE A 569 3.53 -2.77 28.96
N GLY A 570 2.31 -2.47 28.52
CA GLY A 570 1.18 -3.41 28.54
C GLY A 570 1.06 -4.25 27.27
N TRP A 571 -0.04 -5.00 27.16
CA TRP A 571 -0.24 -5.97 26.08
C TRP A 571 -1.61 -5.83 25.43
N LEU A 572 -1.65 -5.63 24.12
CA LEU A 572 -2.86 -5.79 23.32
C LEU A 572 -3.02 -7.28 23.00
N VAL A 573 -4.18 -7.85 23.36
CA VAL A 573 -4.49 -9.26 23.14
C VAL A 573 -5.76 -9.40 22.32
N ALA A 574 -5.78 -10.37 21.40
CA ALA A 574 -6.98 -10.68 20.62
C ALA A 574 -7.10 -12.18 20.36
N ASP A 575 -8.31 -12.71 20.58
CA ASP A 575 -8.66 -14.12 20.38
C ASP A 575 -9.94 -14.25 19.55
N PRO A 576 -10.11 -15.26 18.68
CA PRO A 576 -11.38 -15.50 18.00
C PRO A 576 -12.50 -15.75 19.00
N VAL A 577 -13.64 -15.09 18.80
CA VAL A 577 -14.80 -15.32 19.67
C VAL A 577 -15.29 -16.78 19.48
N PRO A 578 -15.61 -17.52 20.56
CA PRO A 578 -16.18 -18.86 20.45
C PRO A 578 -17.44 -18.87 19.58
N ARG A 579 -17.61 -19.89 18.72
CA ARG A 579 -18.80 -20.07 17.87
C ARG A 579 -20.14 -20.09 18.63
N SER A 580 -20.11 -20.27 19.95
CA SER A 580 -21.29 -20.26 20.82
C SER A 580 -21.76 -18.86 21.22
N ALA A 581 -20.97 -17.81 20.97
CA ALA A 581 -21.36 -16.43 21.25
C ALA A 581 -22.30 -15.91 20.16
N LYS A 582 -23.29 -15.09 20.55
CA LYS A 582 -24.26 -14.46 19.63
C LYS A 582 -23.64 -13.25 18.90
N VAL A 583 -22.55 -13.46 18.19
CA VAL A 583 -21.82 -12.42 17.45
C VAL A 583 -21.54 -12.89 16.03
N GLU A 584 -21.29 -11.95 15.12
CA GLU A 584 -21.08 -12.26 13.71
C GLU A 584 -19.87 -13.17 13.51
N LYS A 585 -19.97 -14.05 12.52
CA LYS A 585 -18.96 -15.07 12.23
C LYS A 585 -17.66 -14.39 11.78
N GLY A 586 -16.59 -14.54 12.55
CA GLY A 586 -15.27 -14.00 12.22
C GLY A 586 -14.78 -12.90 13.18
N GLN A 587 -15.61 -12.46 14.13
CA GLN A 587 -15.21 -11.46 15.11
C GLN A 587 -14.18 -11.99 16.12
N LEU A 588 -13.32 -11.08 16.59
CA LEU A 588 -12.34 -11.31 17.64
C LEU A 588 -12.83 -10.74 18.98
N ALA A 589 -12.21 -11.19 20.06
CA ALA A 589 -12.36 -10.66 21.40
C ALA A 589 -11.03 -9.96 21.74
N VAL A 590 -11.01 -8.65 21.51
CA VAL A 590 -9.88 -7.77 21.81
C VAL A 590 -9.94 -7.39 23.28
N GLY A 591 -8.79 -7.36 23.94
CA GLY A 591 -8.60 -6.91 25.31
C GLY A 591 -7.23 -6.29 25.51
N VAL A 592 -7.01 -5.69 26.68
CA VAL A 592 -5.73 -5.06 27.04
C VAL A 592 -5.29 -5.56 28.40
N LEU A 593 -4.04 -5.99 28.49
CA LEU A 593 -3.39 -6.40 29.73
C LEU A 593 -2.39 -5.32 30.17
N ARG A 594 -2.17 -5.26 31.48
CA ARG A 594 -1.05 -4.54 32.09
C ARG A 594 0.24 -5.32 31.87
N ALA A 595 1.36 -4.68 32.16
CA ALA A 595 2.67 -5.24 31.95
C ALA A 595 2.95 -6.56 32.66
N ASP A 596 2.36 -6.74 33.84
CA ASP A 596 2.41 -7.96 34.65
C ASP A 596 1.42 -9.06 34.19
N GLY A 597 0.72 -8.84 33.07
CA GLY A 597 -0.29 -9.74 32.54
C GLY A 597 -1.68 -9.62 33.20
N ALA A 598 -1.86 -8.71 34.18
CA ALA A 598 -3.18 -8.47 34.77
C ALA A 598 -4.12 -7.82 33.75
N VAL A 599 -5.41 -8.19 33.76
CA VAL A 599 -6.40 -7.62 32.84
C VAL A 599 -6.63 -6.14 33.16
N LEU A 600 -6.36 -5.25 32.20
CA LEU A 600 -6.76 -3.84 32.25
C LEU A 600 -8.17 -3.67 31.68
N HIS A 601 -8.37 -4.19 30.48
CA HIS A 601 -9.63 -4.25 29.77
C HIS A 601 -9.87 -5.70 29.32
N PRO A 602 -11.00 -6.34 29.66
CA PRO A 602 -11.24 -7.73 29.33
C PRO A 602 -11.30 -7.95 27.81
N GLN A 603 -11.09 -9.18 27.36
CA GLN A 603 -11.33 -9.58 25.96
C GLN A 603 -12.83 -9.63 25.67
N ALA A 604 -13.47 -8.46 25.65
CA ALA A 604 -14.92 -8.28 25.58
C ALA A 604 -15.35 -7.36 24.43
N TYR A 605 -14.42 -6.96 23.57
CA TYR A 605 -14.67 -6.00 22.51
C TYR A 605 -14.42 -6.65 21.13
N PRO A 606 -15.32 -6.49 20.14
CA PRO A 606 -15.08 -6.95 18.79
C PRO A 606 -13.99 -6.10 18.13
N TRP A 607 -13.89 -4.86 18.60
CA TRP A 607 -12.94 -3.88 18.18
C TRP A 607 -12.73 -2.81 19.26
N ILE A 608 -11.56 -2.18 19.20
CA ILE A 608 -11.21 -0.98 19.96
C ILE A 608 -10.69 0.02 18.92
N THR A 609 -11.07 1.29 19.03
CA THR A 609 -10.83 2.43 18.12
C THR A 609 -11.54 2.42 16.78
N ALA A 610 -11.56 1.31 16.04
CA ALA A 610 -12.22 1.20 14.75
C ALA A 610 -12.78 -0.21 14.54
N ALA A 611 -13.94 -0.34 13.88
CA ALA A 611 -14.68 -1.59 13.69
C ALA A 611 -13.99 -2.57 12.73
N LEU A 612 -12.81 -3.06 13.11
CA LEU A 612 -11.91 -3.78 12.22
C LEU A 612 -11.22 -4.95 12.94
N SER A 613 -10.98 -6.04 12.20
CA SER A 613 -10.43 -7.29 12.73
C SER A 613 -8.93 -7.16 13.03
N VAL A 614 -8.54 -7.30 14.30
CA VAL A 614 -7.14 -7.33 14.79
C VAL A 614 -6.43 -8.66 14.46
N ALA A 615 -6.94 -9.45 13.51
CA ALA A 615 -6.38 -10.76 13.14
C ALA A 615 -5.19 -10.64 12.18
N ASP A 616 -5.10 -9.52 11.47
CA ASP A 616 -4.09 -9.24 10.46
C ASP A 616 -3.06 -8.23 10.99
N GLY A 617 -1.77 -8.53 10.81
CA GLY A 617 -0.65 -7.87 11.51
C GLY A 617 -0.60 -6.34 11.35
N TRP A 618 -1.08 -5.79 10.22
CA TRP A 618 -1.09 -4.36 9.96
C TRP A 618 -2.13 -3.59 10.79
N MET A 619 -3.31 -4.18 11.02
CA MET A 619 -4.43 -3.50 11.70
C MET A 619 -4.14 -3.29 13.19
N ALA A 620 -3.38 -4.23 13.75
CA ALA A 620 -3.00 -4.19 15.15
C ALA A 620 -2.03 -3.02 15.44
N VAL A 621 -1.22 -2.59 14.45
CA VAL A 621 -0.39 -1.38 14.53
C VAL A 621 -1.25 -0.11 14.60
N ALA A 622 -2.30 0.01 13.79
CA ALA A 622 -3.19 1.17 13.81
C ALA A 622 -3.93 1.31 15.15
N VAL A 623 -4.47 0.20 15.67
CA VAL A 623 -5.13 0.15 16.98
C VAL A 623 -4.15 0.51 18.10
N ARG A 624 -2.92 -0.03 18.07
CA ARG A 624 -1.85 0.32 19.01
C ARG A 624 -1.51 1.80 18.96
N SER A 625 -1.22 2.34 17.79
CA SER A 625 -0.86 3.75 17.61
C SER A 625 -1.95 4.69 18.14
N GLN A 626 -3.20 4.42 17.83
CA GLN A 626 -4.34 5.21 18.31
C GLN A 626 -4.50 5.11 19.84
N LEU A 627 -4.37 3.90 20.42
CA LEU A 627 -4.36 3.69 21.86
C LEU A 627 -3.21 4.46 22.53
N CYS A 628 -1.97 4.27 22.06
CA CYS A 628 -0.76 4.91 22.54
C CYS A 628 -0.93 6.44 22.53
N LYS A 629 -1.37 7.01 21.40
CA LYS A 629 -1.55 8.46 21.23
C LYS A 629 -2.62 9.02 22.17
N ARG A 630 -3.83 8.45 22.16
CA ARG A 630 -4.97 9.00 22.91
C ARG A 630 -4.81 8.80 24.42
N TRP A 631 -4.39 7.62 24.85
CA TRP A 631 -4.16 7.36 26.27
C TRP A 631 -2.98 8.16 26.83
N SER A 632 -1.92 8.41 26.05
CA SER A 632 -0.84 9.31 26.48
C SER A 632 -1.28 10.78 26.57
N ALA A 633 -2.28 11.19 25.80
CA ALA A 633 -2.95 12.48 25.93
C ALA A 633 -4.02 12.53 27.05
N GLY A 634 -4.27 11.41 27.74
CA GLY A 634 -5.32 11.31 28.77
C GLY A 634 -6.74 11.22 28.20
N GLU A 635 -6.88 10.96 26.90
CA GLU A 635 -8.16 10.81 26.21
C GLU A 635 -8.60 9.34 26.14
N PRO A 636 -9.91 9.04 26.28
CA PRO A 636 -10.40 7.69 26.09
C PRO A 636 -10.51 7.30 24.61
N VAL A 637 -10.58 6.00 24.35
CA VAL A 637 -10.82 5.44 23.01
C VAL A 637 -12.20 4.80 22.93
N GLN A 638 -12.87 4.89 21.79
CA GLN A 638 -14.14 4.22 21.57
C GLN A 638 -13.94 2.72 21.34
N ALA A 639 -14.87 1.90 21.80
CA ALA A 639 -14.95 0.46 21.54
C ALA A 639 -16.43 0.04 21.48
N ALA A 640 -16.72 -1.16 20.99
CA ALA A 640 -18.05 -1.78 21.12
C ALA A 640 -17.98 -3.00 22.03
N ARG A 641 -19.05 -3.34 22.74
CA ARG A 641 -19.10 -4.57 23.53
C ARG A 641 -19.60 -5.77 22.71
N ASN A 642 -18.95 -6.92 22.89
CA ASN A 642 -19.32 -8.17 22.22
C ASN A 642 -20.70 -8.71 22.60
N ASP A 643 -21.21 -8.38 23.79
CA ASP A 643 -22.48 -8.92 24.29
C ASP A 643 -23.71 -8.12 23.85
N SER A 644 -23.55 -6.83 23.57
CA SER A 644 -24.64 -5.90 23.28
C SER A 644 -24.48 -5.09 21.99
N GLY A 645 -23.27 -5.02 21.42
CA GLY A 645 -22.94 -4.13 20.31
C GLY A 645 -22.87 -2.64 20.71
N LEU A 646 -23.12 -2.31 21.98
CA LEU A 646 -23.17 -0.93 22.45
C LEU A 646 -21.76 -0.33 22.52
N TYR A 647 -21.67 0.93 22.14
CA TYR A 647 -20.46 1.73 22.21
C TYR A 647 -20.12 2.07 23.66
N VAL A 648 -18.84 1.97 23.97
CA VAL A 648 -18.24 2.33 25.24
C VAL A 648 -16.93 3.06 24.99
N TRP A 649 -16.44 3.76 26.01
CA TRP A 649 -15.20 4.52 25.97
C TRP A 649 -14.24 3.96 27.02
N LEU A 650 -13.09 3.46 26.55
CA LEU A 650 -12.07 2.81 27.36
C LEU A 650 -10.99 3.81 27.76
N HIS A 651 -10.72 3.90 29.05
CA HIS A 651 -9.72 4.78 29.63
C HIS A 651 -8.45 4.00 29.97
N ALA A 652 -7.31 4.69 29.95
CA ALA A 652 -5.98 4.16 30.26
C ALA A 652 -5.84 3.54 31.66
N ASP A 653 -6.72 3.92 32.59
CA ASP A 653 -6.77 3.45 33.99
C ASP A 653 -7.58 2.15 34.16
N GLY A 654 -8.24 1.67 33.10
CA GLY A 654 -9.10 0.49 33.11
C GLY A 654 -10.60 0.80 33.28
N ARG A 655 -10.99 2.08 33.33
CA ARG A 655 -12.40 2.47 33.41
C ARG A 655 -13.08 2.37 32.06
N GLU A 656 -14.26 1.77 32.06
CA GLU A 656 -15.21 1.72 30.93
C GLU A 656 -16.31 2.76 31.18
N GLN A 657 -16.57 3.62 30.21
CA GLN A 657 -17.59 4.67 30.27
C GLN A 657 -18.64 4.46 29.18
N ALA A 658 -19.93 4.61 29.49
CA ALA A 658 -20.99 4.45 28.50
C ALA A 658 -20.92 5.57 27.44
N HIS A 659 -21.30 5.26 26.19
CA HIS A 659 -21.26 6.24 25.09
C HIS A 659 -22.07 7.51 25.40
N ALA A 660 -23.31 7.39 25.89
CA ALA A 660 -24.13 8.54 26.28
C ALA A 660 -23.47 9.42 27.35
N GLU A 661 -22.83 8.81 28.36
CA GLU A 661 -22.15 9.56 29.42
C GLU A 661 -20.94 10.32 28.90
N HIS A 662 -20.18 9.71 27.98
CA HIS A 662 -19.03 10.36 27.36
C HIS A 662 -19.46 11.56 26.50
N MET A 663 -20.47 11.37 25.66
CA MET A 663 -21.01 12.44 24.80
C MET A 663 -21.63 13.57 25.64
N ALA A 664 -22.32 13.23 26.73
CA ALA A 664 -22.83 14.20 27.68
C ALA A 664 -21.72 15.01 28.37
N ALA A 665 -20.60 14.38 28.72
CA ALA A 665 -19.45 15.06 29.30
C ALA A 665 -18.77 16.01 28.30
N ARG A 666 -18.62 15.60 27.03
CA ARG A 666 -18.13 16.48 25.95
C ARG A 666 -19.04 17.69 25.76
N HIS A 667 -20.36 17.46 25.71
CA HIS A 667 -21.33 18.57 25.63
C HIS A 667 -21.23 19.52 26.83
N ALA A 668 -21.08 18.99 28.05
CA ALA A 668 -20.89 19.81 29.24
C ALA A 668 -19.59 20.64 29.21
N ALA A 669 -18.59 20.22 28.42
CA ALA A 669 -17.36 20.96 28.16
C ALA A 669 -17.49 22.01 27.03
N GLY A 670 -18.67 22.16 26.42
CA GLY A 670 -18.96 23.15 25.39
C GLY A 670 -19.08 22.60 23.97
N ASP A 671 -18.96 21.28 23.78
CA ASP A 671 -19.06 20.65 22.46
C ASP A 671 -20.52 20.39 22.05
N LEU A 672 -21.11 21.32 21.29
CA LEU A 672 -22.47 21.16 20.76
C LEU A 672 -22.59 20.04 19.73
N ARG A 673 -21.49 19.67 19.05
CA ARG A 673 -21.48 18.55 18.10
C ARG A 673 -21.65 17.22 18.82
N ALA A 674 -21.10 17.07 20.02
CA ALA A 674 -21.32 15.87 20.83
C ALA A 674 -22.81 15.66 21.19
N ALA A 675 -23.56 16.74 21.45
CA ALA A 675 -25.00 16.65 21.65
C ALA A 675 -25.75 16.22 20.38
N TYR A 676 -25.32 16.72 19.21
CA TYR A 676 -25.90 16.35 17.92
C TYR A 676 -25.65 14.87 17.60
N GLU A 677 -24.40 14.41 17.74
CA GLU A 677 -24.01 13.01 17.50
C GLU A 677 -24.77 12.06 18.42
N LEU A 678 -24.88 12.37 19.72
CA LEU A 678 -25.65 11.57 20.65
C LEU A 678 -27.15 11.53 20.27
N ALA A 679 -27.70 12.64 19.80
CA ALA A 679 -29.10 12.68 19.35
C ALA A 679 -29.34 11.76 18.14
N CYS A 680 -28.43 11.77 17.16
CA CYS A 680 -28.50 10.86 16.01
C CYS A 680 -28.38 9.40 16.44
N HIS A 681 -27.40 9.05 17.28
CA HIS A 681 -27.23 7.68 17.77
C HIS A 681 -28.46 7.18 18.56
N LEU A 682 -29.07 8.03 19.39
CA LEU A 682 -30.31 7.69 20.10
C LEU A 682 -31.53 7.59 19.18
N ARG A 683 -31.56 8.31 18.05
CA ARG A 683 -32.63 8.20 17.06
C ARG A 683 -32.50 6.90 16.27
N ASP A 684 -31.28 6.60 15.83
CA ASP A 684 -30.99 5.55 14.86
C ASP A 684 -30.66 4.20 15.54
N GLY A 685 -30.41 4.20 16.85
CA GLY A 685 -30.02 3.02 17.62
C GLY A 685 -28.58 2.58 17.36
N GLU A 686 -27.73 3.49 16.88
CA GLU A 686 -26.36 3.18 16.50
C GLU A 686 -25.44 3.19 17.72
N GLY A 687 -24.99 1.99 18.14
CA GLY A 687 -24.09 1.85 19.29
C GLY A 687 -24.70 2.27 20.63
N ILE A 688 -25.99 2.55 20.67
CA ILE A 688 -26.79 2.80 21.87
C ILE A 688 -28.22 2.32 21.64
N GLU A 689 -28.96 1.99 22.70
CA GLU A 689 -30.38 1.71 22.56
C GLU A 689 -31.13 2.94 22.04
N ALA A 690 -31.97 2.75 21.02
CA ALA A 690 -32.75 3.82 20.45
C ALA A 690 -33.75 4.37 21.48
N ASP A 691 -33.71 5.67 21.71
CA ASP A 691 -34.68 6.42 22.50
C ASP A 691 -35.02 7.73 21.76
N PRO A 692 -36.06 7.72 20.90
CA PRO A 692 -36.48 8.90 20.14
C PRO A 692 -36.82 10.11 21.03
N ARG A 693 -37.24 9.91 22.27
CA ARG A 693 -37.58 11.01 23.19
C ARG A 693 -36.34 11.67 23.74
N GLU A 694 -35.35 10.88 24.12
CA GLU A 694 -34.07 11.40 24.58
C GLU A 694 -33.27 11.99 23.40
N ALA A 695 -33.36 11.38 22.21
CA ALA A 695 -32.83 11.92 20.95
C ALA A 695 -33.35 13.35 20.70
N LEU A 696 -34.67 13.56 20.82
CA LEU A 696 -35.28 14.89 20.64
C LEU A 696 -34.72 15.92 21.64
N ARG A 697 -34.51 15.53 22.90
CA ARG A 697 -33.93 16.41 23.93
C ARG A 697 -32.48 16.77 23.64
N TRP A 698 -31.67 15.81 23.21
CA TRP A 698 -30.29 16.05 22.82
C TRP A 698 -30.20 16.88 21.54
N MET A 699 -31.10 16.67 20.59
CA MET A 699 -31.21 17.51 19.39
C MET A 699 -31.54 18.97 19.74
N ALA A 700 -32.44 19.18 20.71
CA ALA A 700 -32.75 20.51 21.23
C ALA A 700 -31.51 21.17 21.90
N ARG A 701 -30.72 20.41 22.65
CA ARG A 701 -29.45 20.90 23.22
C ARG A 701 -28.43 21.27 22.15
N ALA A 702 -28.32 20.46 21.10
CA ALA A 702 -27.45 20.75 19.96
C ALA A 702 -27.89 22.00 19.18
N ALA A 703 -29.21 22.23 19.08
CA ALA A 703 -29.79 23.44 18.53
C ALA A 703 -29.63 24.68 19.44
N GLY A 704 -29.06 24.51 20.64
CA GLY A 704 -28.73 25.61 21.56
C GLY A 704 -29.79 25.92 22.62
N VAL A 705 -30.81 25.08 22.81
CA VAL A 705 -31.86 25.25 23.83
C VAL A 705 -31.87 24.13 24.88
N ARG A 706 -32.66 24.27 25.95
CA ARG A 706 -32.65 23.29 27.05
C ARG A 706 -33.65 22.16 26.84
N ALA A 707 -34.80 22.47 26.24
CA ALA A 707 -35.88 21.55 26.00
C ALA A 707 -36.43 21.68 24.57
N PRO A 708 -37.02 20.61 23.99
CA PRO A 708 -37.56 20.64 22.63
C PRO A 708 -38.64 21.69 22.37
N GLY A 709 -39.42 22.03 23.41
CA GLY A 709 -40.49 23.04 23.34
C GLY A 709 -40.02 24.48 23.57
N ASP A 710 -38.72 24.71 23.79
CA ASP A 710 -38.19 26.05 23.95
C ASP A 710 -38.25 26.80 22.61
N ALA A 711 -38.58 28.10 22.67
CA ALA A 711 -38.67 28.92 21.47
C ALA A 711 -37.28 29.15 20.83
N PRO A 712 -37.17 29.20 19.49
CA PRO A 712 -35.88 29.42 18.81
C PRO A 712 -35.19 30.72 19.24
N ALA A 713 -35.96 31.75 19.62
CA ALA A 713 -35.42 33.02 20.13
C ALA A 713 -34.62 32.89 21.45
N THR A 714 -34.69 31.73 22.12
CA THR A 714 -33.92 31.44 23.34
C THR A 714 -32.67 30.59 23.07
N ALA A 715 -32.44 30.20 21.82
CA ALA A 715 -31.29 29.41 21.42
C ALA A 715 -29.99 30.19 21.62
N SER A 716 -28.94 29.47 22.03
CA SER A 716 -27.58 29.99 22.04
C SER A 716 -27.16 30.42 20.63
N PRO A 717 -26.40 31.52 20.46
CA PRO A 717 -25.80 31.89 19.18
C PRO A 717 -24.91 30.80 18.58
N ASP A 718 -24.33 29.95 19.43
CA ASP A 718 -23.46 28.83 19.02
C ASP A 718 -24.25 27.59 18.57
N GLY A 719 -25.59 27.61 18.67
CA GLY A 719 -26.47 26.49 18.32
C GLY A 719 -26.25 26.00 16.87
N LEU A 720 -26.20 24.69 16.68
CA LEU A 720 -25.87 24.11 15.37
C LEU A 720 -27.06 24.23 14.40
N PRO A 721 -26.89 24.88 13.23
CA PRO A 721 -27.98 25.02 12.25
C PRO A 721 -28.52 23.67 11.76
N VAL A 722 -27.63 22.69 11.56
CA VAL A 722 -28.01 21.31 11.21
C VAL A 722 -28.90 20.68 12.29
N ALA A 723 -28.62 20.94 13.57
CA ALA A 723 -29.44 20.44 14.66
C ALA A 723 -30.80 21.15 14.72
N MET A 724 -30.88 22.44 14.38
CA MET A 724 -32.14 23.18 14.28
C MET A 724 -33.04 22.61 13.16
N CYS A 725 -32.45 22.28 12.01
CA CYS A 725 -33.15 21.65 10.90
C CYS A 725 -33.68 20.27 11.28
N GLU A 726 -32.83 19.42 11.86
CA GLU A 726 -33.24 18.09 12.32
C GLU A 726 -34.27 18.15 13.45
N LEU A 727 -34.12 19.07 14.41
CA LEU A 727 -35.12 19.33 15.45
C LEU A 727 -36.48 19.69 14.84
N SER A 728 -36.49 20.55 13.82
CA SER A 728 -37.72 20.90 13.11
C SER A 728 -38.40 19.68 12.49
N LYS A 729 -37.64 18.82 11.79
CA LYS A 729 -38.17 17.57 11.21
C LYS A 729 -38.79 16.67 12.28
N MET A 730 -38.10 16.51 13.42
CA MET A 730 -38.58 15.68 14.52
C MET A 730 -39.87 16.23 15.15
N LEU A 731 -39.98 17.55 15.32
CA LEU A 731 -41.17 18.23 15.83
C LEU A 731 -42.33 18.20 14.83
N ARG A 732 -42.03 18.22 13.53
CA ARG A 732 -43.02 18.20 12.44
C ARG A 732 -43.72 16.85 12.33
N TRP A 733 -42.96 15.76 12.28
CA TRP A 733 -43.50 14.41 12.06
C TRP A 733 -43.75 13.60 13.34
N ASP A 734 -43.58 14.21 14.50
CA ASP A 734 -43.72 13.55 15.81
C ASP A 734 -42.93 12.23 15.92
N THR A 735 -41.66 12.27 15.53
CA THR A 735 -40.80 11.06 15.52
C THR A 735 -40.59 10.47 16.92
N ALA A 736 -40.94 11.19 17.98
CA ALA A 736 -40.82 10.79 19.38
C ALA A 736 -42.16 10.41 20.07
N GLY A 737 -43.29 10.52 19.38
CA GLY A 737 -44.62 10.22 19.93
C GLY A 737 -45.01 11.12 21.11
N LEU A 738 -44.65 12.40 21.04
CA LEU A 738 -44.90 13.46 22.02
C LEU A 738 -45.95 14.48 21.53
N GLY A 739 -46.43 14.35 20.29
CA GLY A 739 -47.33 15.27 19.61
C GLY A 739 -46.57 16.16 18.62
N ALA A 740 -47.10 16.28 17.39
CA ALA A 740 -46.54 17.16 16.37
C ALA A 740 -46.72 18.64 16.73
N GLU A 741 -45.64 19.42 16.60
CA GLU A 741 -45.64 20.88 16.81
C GLU A 741 -45.19 21.61 15.53
N PRO A 742 -46.02 21.60 14.46
CA PRO A 742 -45.63 22.16 13.17
C PRO A 742 -45.34 23.67 13.23
N ALA A 743 -45.99 24.42 14.13
CA ALA A 743 -45.70 25.84 14.32
C ALA A 743 -44.30 26.09 14.87
N LEU A 744 -43.86 25.25 15.82
CA LEU A 744 -42.52 25.33 16.38
C LEU A 744 -41.47 24.85 15.37
N ALA A 745 -41.77 23.78 14.61
CA ALA A 745 -40.94 23.29 13.52
C ALA A 745 -40.68 24.37 12.45
N ARG A 746 -41.72 25.08 12.02
CA ARG A 746 -41.58 26.22 11.08
C ARG A 746 -40.72 27.34 11.66
N ALA A 747 -40.89 27.65 12.94
CA ALA A 747 -40.09 28.67 13.61
C ALA A 747 -38.60 28.27 13.69
N TRP A 748 -38.28 26.99 13.91
CA TRP A 748 -36.92 26.49 13.92
C TRP A 748 -36.24 26.55 12.55
N LEU A 749 -36.95 26.27 11.44
CA LEU A 749 -36.38 26.42 10.09
C LEU A 749 -36.06 27.87 9.77
N LEU A 750 -36.95 28.80 10.13
CA LEU A 750 -36.69 30.24 9.98
C LEU A 750 -35.47 30.68 10.81
N HIS A 751 -35.34 30.15 12.02
CA HIS A 751 -34.20 30.43 12.88
C HIS A 751 -32.89 29.85 12.31
N ALA A 752 -32.94 28.63 11.77
CA ALA A 752 -31.80 27.98 11.12
C ALA A 752 -31.29 28.79 9.91
N ILE A 753 -32.18 29.30 9.05
CA ILE A 753 -31.79 30.14 7.89
C ILE A 753 -31.14 31.45 8.33
N THR A 754 -31.64 32.05 9.41
CA THR A 754 -31.10 33.34 9.90
C THR A 754 -29.73 33.21 10.58
N HIS A 755 -29.39 32.03 11.11
CA HIS A 755 -28.17 31.81 11.91
C HIS A 755 -27.18 30.82 11.29
N GLY A 756 -27.59 30.03 10.29
CA GLY A 756 -26.80 28.96 9.69
C GLY A 756 -26.17 29.24 8.34
N GLY A 757 -26.28 30.48 7.88
CA GLY A 757 -25.96 30.83 6.50
C GLY A 757 -27.16 30.58 5.59
N GLU A 758 -27.17 31.36 4.53
CA GLU A 758 -28.29 31.51 3.61
C GLU A 758 -28.30 30.39 2.53
N ASP A 759 -27.43 29.38 2.69
CA ASP A 759 -27.05 28.41 1.64
C ASP A 759 -27.39 26.94 2.01
N ASP A 760 -28.19 26.65 3.03
CA ASP A 760 -28.64 25.27 3.29
C ASP A 760 -29.90 24.92 2.47
N ALA A 761 -29.69 24.30 1.31
CA ALA A 761 -30.76 23.94 0.39
C ALA A 761 -31.82 23.00 0.99
N ALA A 762 -31.46 22.11 1.92
CA ALA A 762 -32.44 21.22 2.55
C ALA A 762 -33.37 21.99 3.50
N THR A 763 -32.81 22.90 4.30
CA THR A 763 -33.59 23.77 5.19
C THR A 763 -34.51 24.69 4.39
N HIS A 764 -34.01 25.29 3.30
CA HIS A 764 -34.82 26.09 2.38
C HIS A 764 -35.96 25.28 1.75
N ALA A 765 -35.70 24.06 1.30
CA ALA A 765 -36.72 23.22 0.71
C ALA A 765 -37.80 22.82 1.72
N HIS A 766 -37.42 22.46 2.96
CA HIS A 766 -38.40 22.13 4.00
C HIS A 766 -39.24 23.34 4.42
N LEU A 767 -38.63 24.53 4.53
CA LEU A 767 -39.39 25.75 4.81
C LEU A 767 -40.32 26.11 3.65
N GLY A 768 -39.85 25.95 2.41
CA GLY A 768 -40.64 26.12 1.19
C GLY A 768 -41.94 25.32 1.27
N TYR A 769 -41.83 24.04 1.63
CA TYR A 769 -42.98 23.16 1.82
C TYR A 769 -43.94 23.64 2.90
N MET A 770 -43.44 23.97 4.08
CA MET A 770 -44.30 24.42 5.17
C MET A 770 -45.03 25.72 4.85
N LEU A 771 -44.41 26.60 4.04
CA LEU A 771 -45.02 27.83 3.56
C LEU A 771 -46.09 27.56 2.49
N THR A 772 -45.82 26.70 1.49
CA THR A 772 -46.78 26.40 0.41
C THR A 772 -48.00 25.65 0.90
N GLU A 773 -47.84 24.76 1.87
CA GLU A 773 -48.94 23.98 2.46
C GLU A 773 -49.66 24.71 3.62
N GLY A 774 -49.07 25.80 4.15
CA GLY A 774 -49.57 26.44 5.37
C GLY A 774 -49.39 25.59 6.62
N GLU A 775 -48.38 24.73 6.64
CA GLU A 775 -48.07 23.90 7.79
C GLU A 775 -47.42 24.75 8.89
N GLY A 776 -48.00 24.74 10.09
CA GLY A 776 -47.48 25.50 11.23
C GLY A 776 -47.68 27.02 11.17
N GLY A 777 -48.52 27.53 10.28
CA GLY A 777 -48.86 28.96 10.20
C GLY A 777 -49.78 29.28 9.03
N GLU A 778 -49.86 30.54 8.63
CA GLU A 778 -50.62 30.92 7.42
C GLU A 778 -49.89 30.43 6.16
N ARG A 779 -50.68 29.99 5.16
CA ARG A 779 -50.21 29.59 3.83
C ARG A 779 -49.65 30.80 3.09
N ASP A 780 -48.40 30.70 2.63
CA ASP A 780 -47.68 31.71 1.86
C ASP A 780 -47.01 31.03 0.65
N LEU A 781 -47.76 30.91 -0.43
CA LEU A 781 -47.32 30.24 -1.64
C LEU A 781 -46.15 30.97 -2.31
N GLU A 782 -46.20 32.31 -2.40
CA GLU A 782 -45.12 33.11 -3.00
C GLU A 782 -43.84 33.04 -2.18
N GLY A 783 -43.95 33.11 -0.85
CA GLY A 783 -42.81 32.89 0.05
C GLY A 783 -42.22 31.49 -0.08
N GLY A 784 -43.07 30.46 -0.10
CA GLY A 784 -42.64 29.08 -0.24
C GLY A 784 -41.88 28.82 -1.54
N MET A 785 -42.38 29.36 -2.66
CA MET A 785 -41.71 29.27 -3.95
C MET A 785 -40.34 29.94 -3.97
N ARG A 786 -40.17 31.12 -3.35
CA ARG A 786 -38.85 31.76 -3.25
C ARG A 786 -37.84 30.89 -2.50
N HIS A 787 -38.27 30.21 -1.44
CA HIS A 787 -37.41 29.28 -0.72
C HIS A 787 -37.08 28.03 -1.54
N TYR A 788 -38.04 27.50 -2.30
CA TYR A 788 -37.74 26.42 -3.24
C TYR A 788 -36.78 26.86 -4.35
N GLU A 789 -36.92 28.06 -4.93
CA GLU A 789 -36.02 28.55 -5.98
C GLU A 789 -34.57 28.58 -5.49
N ARG A 790 -34.36 29.07 -4.26
CA ARG A 790 -33.05 29.09 -3.61
C ARG A 790 -32.48 27.69 -3.34
N ALA A 791 -33.30 26.76 -2.87
CA ALA A 791 -32.88 25.37 -2.71
C ALA A 791 -32.59 24.68 -4.06
N ALA A 792 -33.36 25.03 -5.09
CA ALA A 792 -33.20 24.51 -6.43
C ALA A 792 -31.90 25.00 -7.08
N GLU A 793 -31.37 26.19 -6.77
CA GLU A 793 -30.05 26.64 -7.24
C GLU A 793 -28.92 25.66 -6.89
N GLN A 794 -29.05 24.92 -5.79
CA GLN A 794 -28.12 23.88 -5.35
C GLN A 794 -28.57 22.46 -5.72
N ASN A 795 -29.46 22.33 -6.70
CA ASN A 795 -30.02 21.07 -7.20
C ASN A 795 -30.71 20.21 -6.12
N ASN A 796 -31.30 20.82 -5.10
CA ASN A 796 -32.10 20.08 -4.13
C ASN A 796 -33.33 19.45 -4.80
N THR A 797 -33.43 18.12 -4.76
CA THR A 797 -34.44 17.34 -5.50
C THR A 797 -35.87 17.64 -5.05
N MET A 798 -36.10 17.79 -3.74
CA MET A 798 -37.41 18.15 -3.19
C MET A 798 -37.87 19.52 -3.70
N ALA A 799 -36.98 20.51 -3.75
CA ALA A 799 -37.31 21.83 -4.25
C ALA A 799 -37.56 21.85 -5.77
N LEU A 800 -36.71 21.16 -6.55
CA LEU A 800 -36.89 21.01 -8.00
C LEU A 800 -38.22 20.34 -8.34
N TYR A 801 -38.56 19.26 -7.62
CA TYR A 801 -39.82 18.55 -7.76
C TYR A 801 -41.03 19.45 -7.46
N ASN A 802 -41.01 20.15 -6.31
CA ASN A 802 -42.12 20.98 -5.87
C ASN A 802 -42.31 22.23 -6.75
N LEU A 803 -41.23 22.84 -7.26
CA LEU A 803 -41.34 23.91 -8.27
C LEU A 803 -41.93 23.39 -9.57
N GLY A 804 -41.46 22.22 -10.04
CA GLY A 804 -42.02 21.58 -11.22
C GLY A 804 -43.53 21.34 -11.10
N LEU A 805 -43.98 20.86 -9.94
CA LEU A 805 -45.40 20.68 -9.65
C LEU A 805 -46.16 22.01 -9.59
N ALA A 806 -45.63 23.03 -8.91
CA ALA A 806 -46.27 24.34 -8.81
C ALA A 806 -46.49 24.97 -10.20
N TYR A 807 -45.47 24.95 -11.06
CA TYR A 807 -45.61 25.46 -12.44
C TYR A 807 -46.54 24.59 -13.30
N LYS A 808 -46.56 23.27 -13.09
CA LYS A 808 -47.48 22.36 -13.80
C LYS A 808 -48.94 22.60 -13.42
N LEU A 809 -49.22 22.87 -12.15
CA LEU A 809 -50.58 23.08 -11.63
C LEU A 809 -51.07 24.53 -11.81
N GLY A 810 -50.18 25.47 -12.12
CA GLY A 810 -50.52 26.88 -12.20
C GLY A 810 -50.64 27.52 -10.81
N GLU A 811 -49.69 27.25 -9.92
CA GLU A 811 -49.66 27.87 -8.59
C GLU A 811 -48.42 28.78 -8.48
N PRO A 812 -48.56 30.11 -8.26
CA PRO A 812 -49.79 30.91 -8.08
C PRO A 812 -50.47 31.42 -9.37
N GLY A 813 -49.96 31.05 -10.56
CA GLY A 813 -50.34 31.65 -11.84
C GLY A 813 -51.20 30.80 -12.77
N GLU A 814 -50.94 30.87 -14.07
CA GLU A 814 -51.49 29.90 -15.03
C GLU A 814 -50.46 28.76 -15.23
N PRO A 815 -50.90 27.54 -15.60
CA PRO A 815 -49.98 26.44 -15.88
C PRO A 815 -48.90 26.79 -16.91
N ASP A 816 -47.63 26.58 -16.56
CA ASP A 816 -46.46 26.75 -17.43
C ASP A 816 -45.71 25.42 -17.51
N LEU A 817 -46.14 24.58 -18.46
CA LEU A 817 -45.57 23.25 -18.67
C LEU A 817 -44.09 23.31 -19.09
N ALA A 818 -43.67 24.37 -19.79
CA ALA A 818 -42.29 24.49 -20.24
C ALA A 818 -41.34 24.74 -19.07
N ARG A 819 -41.71 25.60 -18.11
CA ARG A 819 -40.96 25.77 -16.87
C ARG A 819 -41.00 24.52 -16.01
N ALA A 820 -42.15 23.87 -15.90
CA ALA A 820 -42.28 22.61 -15.16
C ALA A 820 -41.32 21.53 -15.70
N ILE A 821 -41.27 21.35 -17.03
CA ILE A 821 -40.31 20.47 -17.71
C ILE A 821 -38.87 20.85 -17.36
N GLY A 822 -38.52 22.14 -17.36
CA GLY A 822 -37.19 22.60 -16.99
C GLY A 822 -36.77 22.18 -15.57
N TYR A 823 -37.66 22.32 -14.59
CA TYR A 823 -37.39 21.90 -13.21
C TYR A 823 -37.34 20.38 -13.05
N PHE A 824 -38.27 19.64 -13.66
CA PHE A 824 -38.26 18.18 -13.60
C PHE A 824 -37.04 17.57 -14.32
N ARG A 825 -36.56 18.19 -15.40
CA ARG A 825 -35.33 17.77 -16.10
C ARG A 825 -34.11 17.90 -15.20
N ARG A 826 -33.97 19.02 -14.49
CA ARG A 826 -32.92 19.19 -13.48
C ARG A 826 -33.04 18.19 -12.34
N GLY A 827 -34.27 17.86 -11.90
CA GLY A 827 -34.51 16.83 -10.89
C GLY A 827 -34.09 15.44 -11.37
N HIS A 828 -34.35 15.12 -12.64
CA HIS A 828 -33.88 13.89 -13.28
C HIS A 828 -32.35 13.82 -13.34
N GLU A 829 -31.68 14.91 -13.74
CA GLU A 829 -30.22 15.02 -13.75
C GLU A 829 -29.60 14.86 -12.34
N ALA A 830 -30.34 15.26 -11.30
CA ALA A 830 -29.97 15.06 -9.90
C ALA A 830 -30.32 13.67 -9.33
N GLY A 831 -30.84 12.75 -10.16
CA GLY A 831 -31.13 11.37 -9.80
C GLY A 831 -32.47 11.14 -9.08
N ASP A 832 -33.40 12.10 -9.12
CA ASP A 832 -34.71 11.96 -8.47
C ASP A 832 -35.71 11.22 -9.38
N THR A 833 -36.07 9.99 -8.99
CA THR A 833 -36.99 9.15 -9.77
C THR A 833 -38.41 9.71 -9.82
N SER A 834 -38.85 10.42 -8.78
CA SER A 834 -40.18 11.06 -8.74
C SER A 834 -40.26 12.25 -9.71
N ALA A 835 -39.20 13.04 -9.80
CA ALA A 835 -39.06 14.11 -10.78
C ALA A 835 -38.94 13.56 -12.20
N THR A 836 -38.21 12.44 -12.39
CA THR A 836 -38.12 11.74 -13.68
C THR A 836 -39.50 11.26 -14.16
N MET A 837 -40.29 10.69 -13.26
CA MET A 837 -41.68 10.29 -13.56
C MET A 837 -42.55 11.50 -13.96
N GLN A 838 -42.46 12.59 -13.21
CA GLN A 838 -43.20 13.82 -13.55
C GLN A 838 -42.68 14.49 -14.82
N LEU A 839 -41.39 14.34 -15.16
CA LEU A 839 -40.80 14.80 -16.41
C LEU A 839 -41.48 14.10 -17.59
N GLY A 840 -41.47 12.76 -17.61
CA GLY A 840 -42.12 11.96 -18.65
C GLY A 840 -43.59 12.32 -18.84
N ARG A 841 -44.34 12.41 -17.73
CA ARG A 841 -45.76 12.80 -17.75
C ARG A 841 -45.99 14.19 -18.33
N THR A 842 -45.17 15.16 -17.93
CA THR A 842 -45.35 16.57 -18.30
C THR A 842 -44.91 16.82 -19.73
N LEU A 843 -43.88 16.11 -20.21
CA LEU A 843 -43.47 16.10 -21.62
C LEU A 843 -44.58 15.57 -22.53
N CYS A 844 -45.23 14.44 -22.17
CA CYS A 844 -46.38 13.91 -22.93
C CYS A 844 -47.54 14.92 -22.99
N LEU A 845 -47.89 15.51 -21.84
CA LEU A 845 -48.97 16.52 -21.76
C LEU A 845 -48.66 17.75 -22.63
N HIS A 846 -47.42 18.23 -22.59
CA HIS A 846 -47.00 19.40 -23.37
C HIS A 846 -46.97 19.10 -24.88
N ALA A 847 -46.47 17.92 -25.27
CA ALA A 847 -46.46 17.47 -26.65
C ALA A 847 -47.87 17.31 -27.22
N GLY A 848 -48.80 16.74 -26.45
CA GLY A 848 -50.22 16.63 -26.82
C GLY A 848 -50.88 17.99 -27.04
N ALA A 849 -50.69 18.93 -26.10
CA ALA A 849 -51.24 20.28 -26.22
C ALA A 849 -50.71 21.03 -27.46
N LEU A 850 -49.42 20.88 -27.80
CA LEU A 850 -48.84 21.47 -29.01
C LEU A 850 -49.37 20.83 -30.29
N ALA A 851 -49.57 19.50 -30.29
CA ALA A 851 -50.12 18.76 -31.41
C ALA A 851 -51.58 19.18 -31.71
N GLU A 852 -52.41 19.34 -30.68
CA GLU A 852 -53.80 19.81 -30.81
C GLU A 852 -53.89 21.24 -31.37
N GLN A 853 -52.91 22.08 -31.06
CA GLN A 853 -52.81 23.45 -31.59
C GLN A 853 -52.22 23.51 -33.01
N GLY A 854 -51.82 22.37 -33.58
CA GLY A 854 -51.21 22.28 -34.91
C GLY A 854 -49.82 22.92 -35.00
N GLN A 855 -49.10 23.04 -33.88
CA GLN A 855 -47.81 23.73 -33.79
C GLN A 855 -46.64 22.74 -33.72
N GLY A 856 -45.58 23.02 -34.48
CA GLY A 856 -44.24 22.45 -34.25
C GLY A 856 -44.13 20.93 -34.29
N GLU A 857 -44.45 20.27 -35.41
CA GLU A 857 -44.38 18.79 -35.53
C GLU A 857 -43.03 18.20 -35.09
N ALA A 858 -41.91 18.85 -35.44
CA ALA A 858 -40.58 18.43 -35.01
C ALA A 858 -40.37 18.58 -33.49
N GLN A 859 -40.94 19.62 -32.87
CA GLN A 859 -40.88 19.87 -31.44
C GLN A 859 -41.74 18.86 -30.67
N VAL A 860 -42.95 18.55 -31.15
CA VAL A 860 -43.82 17.52 -30.59
C VAL A 860 -43.13 16.15 -30.62
N LYS A 861 -42.50 15.79 -31.75
CA LYS A 861 -41.73 14.53 -31.87
C LYS A 861 -40.56 14.47 -30.89
N ALA A 862 -39.82 15.57 -30.73
CA ALA A 862 -38.70 15.63 -29.80
C ALA A 862 -39.16 15.47 -28.33
N LEU A 863 -40.25 16.12 -27.94
CA LEU A 863 -40.80 16.03 -26.58
C LEU A 863 -41.29 14.60 -26.26
N TYR A 864 -41.98 13.93 -27.20
CA TYR A 864 -42.38 12.54 -26.99
C TYR A 864 -41.18 11.59 -26.96
N ALA A 865 -40.12 11.82 -27.74
CA ALA A 865 -38.91 11.00 -27.70
C ALA A 865 -38.19 11.13 -26.35
N GLU A 866 -38.11 12.35 -25.80
CA GLU A 866 -37.58 12.57 -24.45
C GLU A 866 -38.47 11.94 -23.37
N ALA A 867 -39.80 12.02 -23.52
CA ALA A 867 -40.74 11.39 -22.60
C ALA A 867 -40.57 9.86 -22.58
N LEU A 868 -40.41 9.23 -23.75
CA LEU A 868 -40.11 7.79 -23.85
C LEU A 868 -38.85 7.43 -23.06
N TYR A 869 -37.77 8.19 -23.23
CA TYR A 869 -36.52 7.95 -22.52
C TYR A 869 -36.68 8.07 -21.00
N ALA A 870 -37.33 9.14 -20.52
CA ALA A 870 -37.56 9.35 -19.10
C ALA A 870 -38.45 8.25 -18.48
N LEU A 871 -39.50 7.83 -19.18
CA LEU A 871 -40.39 6.76 -18.72
C LEU A 871 -39.71 5.39 -18.70
N GLN A 872 -38.84 5.09 -19.68
CA GLN A 872 -38.02 3.87 -19.66
C GLN A 872 -37.13 3.82 -18.41
N LYS A 873 -36.49 4.94 -18.07
CA LYS A 873 -35.70 5.04 -16.84
C LYS A 873 -36.51 4.77 -15.57
N VAL A 874 -37.74 5.27 -15.49
CA VAL A 874 -38.64 5.00 -14.35
C VAL A 874 -39.07 3.53 -14.31
N ALA A 875 -39.27 2.89 -15.46
CA ALA A 875 -39.59 1.47 -15.53
C ALA A 875 -38.42 0.58 -15.09
N GLU A 876 -37.18 1.04 -15.22
CA GLU A 876 -35.96 0.34 -14.76
C GLU A 876 -35.69 0.58 -13.27
N ASP A 877 -35.70 1.85 -12.83
CA ASP A 877 -35.11 2.27 -11.56
C ASP A 877 -36.16 2.71 -10.50
N GLY A 878 -37.46 2.68 -10.85
CA GLY A 878 -38.55 3.12 -9.97
C GLY A 878 -38.98 2.10 -8.91
N THR A 879 -39.79 2.57 -7.95
CA THR A 879 -40.57 1.66 -7.07
C THR A 879 -41.57 0.84 -7.90
N GLN A 880 -42.02 -0.33 -7.42
CA GLN A 880 -42.97 -1.17 -8.16
C GLN A 880 -44.22 -0.38 -8.63
N ARG A 881 -44.73 0.55 -7.82
CA ARG A 881 -45.82 1.45 -8.22
C ARG A 881 -45.44 2.33 -9.42
N GLN A 882 -44.28 2.97 -9.36
CA GLN A 882 -43.78 3.85 -10.43
C GLN A 882 -43.46 3.07 -11.72
N GLN A 883 -42.87 1.86 -11.58
CA GLN A 883 -42.58 0.97 -12.70
C GLN A 883 -43.87 0.55 -13.42
N GLY A 884 -44.90 0.17 -12.67
CA GLY A 884 -46.19 -0.23 -13.23
C GLY A 884 -46.83 0.91 -14.04
N TRP A 885 -46.82 2.13 -13.50
CA TRP A 885 -47.33 3.30 -14.21
C TRP A 885 -46.50 3.64 -15.45
N ALA A 886 -45.17 3.60 -15.36
CA ALA A 886 -44.30 3.88 -16.51
C ALA A 886 -44.48 2.84 -17.63
N CYS A 887 -44.61 1.56 -17.28
CA CYS A 887 -44.89 0.48 -18.22
C CYS A 887 -46.22 0.66 -18.95
N TYR A 888 -47.26 1.11 -18.24
CA TYR A 888 -48.56 1.44 -18.83
C TYR A 888 -48.44 2.55 -19.89
N GLU A 889 -47.82 3.69 -19.52
CA GLU A 889 -47.65 4.82 -20.43
C GLU A 889 -46.76 4.48 -21.63
N LEU A 890 -45.66 3.76 -21.42
CA LEU A 890 -44.78 3.28 -22.50
C LEU A 890 -45.55 2.41 -23.49
N GLY A 891 -46.37 1.47 -23.01
CA GLY A 891 -47.22 0.63 -23.86
C GLY A 891 -48.10 1.46 -24.79
N TRP A 892 -48.76 2.49 -24.25
CA TRP A 892 -49.64 3.36 -25.03
C TRP A 892 -48.87 4.23 -26.04
N MET A 893 -47.72 4.80 -25.63
CA MET A 893 -46.89 5.61 -26.51
C MET A 893 -46.33 4.81 -27.69
N ARG A 894 -45.90 3.56 -27.47
CA ARG A 894 -45.40 2.66 -28.52
C ARG A 894 -46.50 2.24 -29.50
N MET A 895 -47.72 2.02 -29.00
CA MET A 895 -48.88 1.72 -29.83
C MET A 895 -49.32 2.89 -30.72
N GLN A 896 -49.14 4.12 -30.25
CA GLN A 896 -49.54 5.34 -30.99
C GLN A 896 -48.41 5.95 -31.83
N GLY A 897 -47.22 5.35 -31.83
CA GLY A 897 -46.05 5.89 -32.51
C GLY A 897 -45.61 7.27 -31.97
N GLN A 898 -45.82 7.52 -30.67
CA GLN A 898 -45.45 8.77 -30.02
C GLN A 898 -43.97 8.76 -29.63
N GLY A 899 -43.16 9.58 -30.29
CA GLY A 899 -41.72 9.72 -30.01
C GLY A 899 -40.84 8.66 -30.67
N ALA A 900 -41.43 7.59 -31.21
CA ALA A 900 -40.77 6.55 -31.97
C ALA A 900 -41.78 5.89 -32.93
N PRO A 901 -41.34 5.13 -33.95
CA PRO A 901 -42.25 4.42 -34.84
C PRO A 901 -43.22 3.51 -34.07
N GLU A 902 -44.45 3.38 -34.57
CA GLU A 902 -45.45 2.46 -34.05
C GLU A 902 -44.88 1.04 -33.97
N ASP A 903 -45.00 0.43 -32.80
CA ASP A 903 -44.48 -0.90 -32.53
C ASP A 903 -45.38 -1.61 -31.52
N ALA A 904 -46.32 -2.38 -32.05
CA ALA A 904 -47.27 -3.12 -31.24
C ALA A 904 -46.57 -4.20 -30.37
N ALA A 905 -45.52 -4.84 -30.87
CA ALA A 905 -44.82 -5.89 -30.12
C ALA A 905 -44.08 -5.32 -28.91
N ASP A 906 -43.43 -4.15 -29.07
CA ASP A 906 -42.81 -3.45 -27.95
C ASP A 906 -43.85 -2.88 -26.97
N ALA A 907 -45.01 -2.43 -27.47
CA ALA A 907 -46.14 -2.04 -26.62
C ALA A 907 -46.67 -3.20 -25.76
N GLU A 908 -46.87 -4.38 -26.36
CA GLU A 908 -47.28 -5.61 -25.65
C GLU A 908 -46.26 -5.95 -24.55
N ARG A 909 -44.96 -5.87 -24.87
CA ARG A 909 -43.87 -6.18 -23.93
C ARG A 909 -43.91 -5.29 -22.68
N TRP A 910 -44.06 -3.98 -22.83
CA TRP A 910 -44.11 -3.06 -21.69
C TRP A 910 -45.34 -3.31 -20.81
N LEU A 911 -46.51 -3.52 -21.41
CA LEU A 911 -47.74 -3.83 -20.66
C LEU A 911 -47.66 -5.18 -19.94
N LEU A 912 -47.05 -6.19 -20.55
CA LEU A 912 -46.80 -7.48 -19.90
C LEU A 912 -45.85 -7.34 -18.71
N THR A 913 -44.83 -6.48 -18.82
CA THR A 913 -43.88 -6.19 -17.74
C THR A 913 -44.58 -5.53 -16.56
N GLY A 914 -45.40 -4.50 -16.81
CA GLY A 914 -46.18 -3.84 -15.76
C GLY A 914 -47.26 -4.74 -15.13
N ALA A 915 -47.87 -5.64 -15.91
CA ALA A 915 -48.84 -6.61 -15.41
C ALA A 915 -48.22 -7.74 -14.57
N ALA A 916 -46.92 -7.95 -14.65
CA ALA A 916 -46.18 -9.00 -13.95
C ALA A 916 -45.61 -8.57 -12.58
N LEU A 917 -45.75 -7.30 -12.20
CA LEU A 917 -45.36 -6.79 -10.89
C LEU A 917 -46.17 -7.47 -9.77
N ASP A 918 -45.57 -7.67 -8.59
CA ASP A 918 -46.20 -8.35 -7.45
C ASP A 918 -47.49 -7.65 -6.99
N ASP A 919 -48.52 -8.41 -6.60
CA ASP A 919 -49.79 -7.84 -6.13
C ASP A 919 -49.63 -7.22 -4.73
N CYS A 920 -49.42 -5.90 -4.65
CA CYS A 920 -49.46 -5.16 -3.39
C CYS A 920 -50.39 -3.94 -3.46
N GLU A 921 -50.84 -3.46 -2.30
CA GLU A 921 -51.78 -2.32 -2.23
C GLU A 921 -51.23 -1.06 -2.93
N GLU A 922 -49.91 -0.90 -2.94
CA GLU A 922 -49.23 0.27 -3.49
C GLU A 922 -49.18 0.29 -5.03
N ASN A 923 -49.24 -0.85 -5.74
CA ASN A 923 -49.09 -0.91 -7.21
C ASN A 923 -50.31 -1.46 -7.96
N LEU A 924 -51.33 -1.92 -7.24
CA LEU A 924 -52.53 -2.57 -7.78
C LEU A 924 -53.27 -1.73 -8.84
N GLU A 925 -53.32 -0.41 -8.65
CA GLU A 925 -53.98 0.51 -9.60
C GLU A 925 -53.24 0.55 -10.94
N SER A 926 -51.92 0.71 -10.91
CA SER A 926 -51.09 0.79 -12.11
C SER A 926 -50.96 -0.56 -12.82
N GLN A 927 -50.86 -1.65 -12.06
CA GLN A 927 -50.89 -3.01 -12.59
C GLN A 927 -52.24 -3.31 -13.26
N ARG A 928 -53.36 -2.95 -12.62
CA ARG A 928 -54.72 -3.12 -13.18
C ARG A 928 -54.88 -2.38 -14.51
N ALA A 929 -54.35 -1.17 -14.64
CA ALA A 929 -54.38 -0.42 -15.90
C ALA A 929 -53.69 -1.20 -17.04
N CYS A 930 -52.53 -1.81 -16.79
CA CYS A 930 -51.85 -2.67 -17.76
C CYS A 930 -52.68 -3.91 -18.14
N VAL A 931 -53.25 -4.61 -17.14
CA VAL A 931 -54.09 -5.81 -17.37
C VAL A 931 -55.35 -5.45 -18.16
N GLU A 932 -55.99 -4.33 -17.84
CA GLU A 932 -57.20 -3.84 -18.52
C GLU A 932 -56.91 -3.47 -19.97
N SER A 933 -55.83 -2.71 -20.23
CA SER A 933 -55.43 -2.38 -21.61
C SER A 933 -55.12 -3.63 -22.43
N LEU A 934 -54.38 -4.61 -21.88
CA LEU A 934 -54.12 -5.88 -22.55
C LEU A 934 -55.42 -6.63 -22.90
N ALA A 935 -56.35 -6.74 -21.95
CA ALA A 935 -57.61 -7.45 -22.15
C ALA A 935 -58.54 -6.79 -23.18
N ALA A 936 -58.74 -5.48 -23.07
CA ALA A 936 -59.79 -4.77 -23.81
C ALA A 936 -59.28 -4.09 -25.08
N GLN A 937 -58.12 -3.44 -25.03
CA GLN A 937 -57.67 -2.50 -26.06
C GLN A 937 -56.62 -3.13 -26.99
N PHE A 938 -55.78 -4.03 -26.49
CA PHE A 938 -54.72 -4.66 -27.28
C PHE A 938 -55.14 -6.01 -27.86
N TYR A 939 -55.61 -6.96 -27.03
CA TYR A 939 -56.07 -8.27 -27.52
C TYR A 939 -57.56 -8.29 -27.89
N GLY A 940 -58.40 -7.48 -27.23
CA GLY A 940 -59.85 -7.49 -27.36
C GLY A 940 -60.41 -6.64 -28.51
N ASP A 941 -59.67 -5.64 -28.97
CA ASP A 941 -60.09 -4.78 -30.09
C ASP A 941 -59.74 -5.43 -31.43
N ARG A 942 -60.74 -5.59 -32.30
CA ARG A 942 -60.57 -6.19 -33.64
C ARG A 942 -59.75 -5.32 -34.59
N GLU A 943 -59.62 -4.03 -34.28
CA GLU A 943 -58.81 -3.10 -35.06
C GLU A 943 -57.34 -3.06 -34.59
N SER A 944 -57.02 -3.70 -33.45
CA SER A 944 -55.66 -3.80 -32.95
C SER A 944 -54.82 -4.81 -33.75
N PRO A 945 -53.55 -4.50 -34.09
CA PRO A 945 -52.61 -5.44 -34.70
C PRO A 945 -52.27 -6.65 -33.80
N LEU A 946 -52.64 -6.62 -32.51
CA LEU A 946 -52.42 -7.70 -31.55
C LEU A 946 -53.69 -8.50 -31.24
N PHE A 947 -54.79 -8.26 -31.95
CA PHE A 947 -56.07 -8.94 -31.69
C PHE A 947 -55.92 -10.46 -31.58
N ASP A 948 -56.33 -11.00 -30.44
CA ASP A 948 -56.33 -12.43 -30.13
C ASP A 948 -57.47 -12.74 -29.14
N GLU A 949 -58.51 -13.40 -29.63
CA GLU A 949 -59.73 -13.67 -28.87
C GLU A 949 -59.52 -14.64 -27.69
N ASP A 950 -58.50 -15.49 -27.74
CA ASP A 950 -58.16 -16.41 -26.65
C ASP A 950 -57.39 -15.67 -25.55
N LYS A 951 -56.38 -14.88 -25.93
CA LYS A 951 -55.65 -14.02 -24.98
C LYS A 951 -56.59 -12.98 -24.35
N ALA A 952 -57.48 -12.35 -25.12
CA ALA A 952 -58.43 -11.37 -24.57
C ALA A 952 -59.30 -11.96 -23.46
N ARG A 953 -59.77 -13.21 -23.62
CA ARG A 953 -60.53 -13.92 -22.60
C ARG A 953 -59.71 -14.28 -21.36
N GLU A 954 -58.47 -14.71 -21.55
CA GLU A 954 -57.54 -15.02 -20.45
C GLU A 954 -57.25 -13.77 -19.60
N TRP A 955 -56.93 -12.65 -20.26
CA TRP A 955 -56.61 -11.39 -19.60
C TRP A 955 -57.84 -10.74 -18.95
N ALA A 956 -59.03 -10.90 -19.51
CA ALA A 956 -60.28 -10.49 -18.86
C ALA A 956 -60.55 -11.29 -17.56
N GLN A 957 -60.27 -12.60 -17.55
CA GLN A 957 -60.36 -13.41 -16.32
C GLN A 957 -59.32 -12.98 -15.27
N ARG A 958 -58.10 -12.63 -15.70
CA ARG A 958 -57.08 -12.06 -14.81
C ARG A 958 -57.53 -10.73 -14.21
N LEU A 959 -58.15 -9.86 -15.01
CA LEU A 959 -58.68 -8.58 -14.55
C LEU A 959 -59.79 -8.74 -13.49
N GLU A 960 -60.67 -9.73 -13.67
CA GLU A 960 -61.72 -10.10 -12.70
C GLU A 960 -61.15 -10.70 -11.40
N ALA A 961 -60.00 -11.38 -11.48
CA ALA A 961 -59.33 -11.98 -10.33
C ALA A 961 -58.54 -10.98 -9.47
N LEU A 962 -58.18 -9.81 -10.01
CA LEU A 962 -57.46 -8.78 -9.25
C LEU A 962 -58.35 -8.17 -8.15
N PRO A 963 -57.83 -7.97 -6.92
CA PRO A 963 -58.60 -7.38 -5.81
C PRO A 963 -59.07 -5.95 -6.14
N ALA A 964 -60.27 -5.58 -5.71
CA ALA A 964 -60.81 -4.23 -5.97
C ALA A 964 -59.93 -3.15 -5.30
N ALA A 965 -59.60 -2.10 -6.05
CA ALA A 965 -58.88 -0.95 -5.49
C ALA A 965 -59.73 -0.29 -4.38
N ALA A 966 -59.12 0.04 -3.25
CA ALA A 966 -59.79 0.80 -2.19
C ALA A 966 -60.12 2.22 -2.70
N PRO A 967 -61.27 2.80 -2.34
CA PRO A 967 -61.59 4.18 -2.74
C PRO A 967 -60.61 5.16 -2.09
N ASP A 968 -60.08 6.08 -2.91
CA ASP A 968 -59.10 7.12 -2.57
C ASP A 968 -59.21 7.68 -1.15
N GLN A 969 -58.14 7.56 -0.36
CA GLN A 969 -57.83 8.59 0.63
C GLN A 969 -57.03 9.67 -0.09
N PRO A 970 -57.42 10.95 -0.01
CA PRO A 970 -56.66 12.02 -0.64
C PRO A 970 -55.29 12.10 0.03
N ALA A 971 -54.24 11.92 -0.78
CA ALA A 971 -52.85 12.17 -0.43
C ALA A 971 -52.53 13.67 -0.50
#